data_AF-A0A098DBP1-F1
#
_entry.id   AF-A0A098DBP1-F1
#
_cell.length_a   1.000
_cell.length_b   1.000
_cell.length_c   1.000
_cell.angle_alpha   90.00
_cell.angle_beta   90.00
_cell.angle_gamma   90.00
#
_symmetry.space_group_name_H-M   'P 1'
#
loop_
_entity.id
_entity.type
_entity.pdbx_description
1 polymer ?
#
loop_
_entity_poly.entity_id
_entity_poly.type
_entity_poly.pdbx_seq_one_letter_code
_entity_poly.pdbx_strand_id
1 'polypeptide(L)'
;MTSFGRLQAALASATNELTIAAANINFDFTLVKCEAPKEFQPLGSTLSKKRKENAEGGTAHITARRLGVLFEGILPPTPNLVKSYGTRVSEIAQSVGQGGSSNVEESLFAAHVGADGTSIWAAATSSPTALHVQLLACMLGRLWTASEATSIWVELVKERRKQIEVKWNDEEPLPFSTVAAAAQSDISRASLAEWDASVRAWLRTADRFNKQRQDKLMDLLDKVNLPINHDTVYSSVMAAWKSAVETMENIIKGMPQAVNDGSCLLALSAWHLYPDITVGESDTLPLQFSDPLIQSGGFLTLGLVRPRNGYAHGVFWSLSLAHLNFYGRPVPRKARFDTDSRKISFDQFTQAVYGALLAHWGLQGPLAEHPSRIIVAMRKTIERQGSNDLLNKGYDEDCLRGLRDPSFPLNILSKVAAAYLDAQHFPSDIIHKLMALGGRRSSKFIPSRGLRSFLGLGEVGDLLSKLKGPMERVALLRRIACSCSYDPDAYIIRYFDKFYHPRFISEEPMYCGFASAQPRRSLDGLTSTHGQWVPRSYIEKYSYPGEVVTEMDASDSSHLSSPSPIITMTAMSPNGEEVMQEFHLVCGSERSAAIFMQRNTTSNATLHSAIRPLMIQDIEWCLESDFFATDTLIDLLCADQTPSSFTLRALSIAHKFYRTLPDAAISTRSLESPLYDAKWAKSLIDSEPYQNLVKFDALRRPIEYNLSNSLSCVSYLEGGFDLEPESLERLTCDPWDSPHAHELKRFTGNVGRSGLTLLIPPKTSMVMEREEMSWRLMSSSEFDGKSLNAFSKTSMHLSFTNYHVPLIQSDDVQEQSSQVFLLESVVSVYDAGHWIGDVDVLKCLTSPFIIYMSDSGCHGSHINHSFAGVLSLETWDEVLDPPISDCVVRAQGSWLARLAILTIFVEARGEAREAHGELGGTRMAVRSNNTCWECAGPSLNLSDSQSQGGGDRLLTVLVPSTSRVILF
;
A
#
# COMPACT_ATOMS: atom_id res chain seq x y z
N MET A 1 4.46 55.39 24.12
CA MET A 1 4.24 55.20 25.57
C MET A 1 3.03 55.97 26.13
N THR A 2 2.43 56.93 25.43
CA THR A 2 1.25 57.71 25.89
C THR A 2 -0.12 57.05 25.62
N SER A 3 -0.18 55.97 24.83
CA SER A 3 -1.41 55.22 24.52
C SER A 3 -1.83 54.20 25.59
N PHE A 4 -0.86 53.65 26.34
CA PHE A 4 -1.11 52.64 27.38
C PHE A 4 -1.87 53.20 28.60
N GLY A 5 -1.50 54.41 29.04
CA GLY A 5 -2.14 55.06 30.20
C GLY A 5 -3.58 55.52 29.95
N ARG A 6 -3.94 55.83 28.69
CA ARG A 6 -5.33 56.17 28.30
C ARG A 6 -6.23 54.94 28.22
N LEU A 7 -5.69 53.79 27.81
CA LEU A 7 -6.41 52.50 27.78
C LEU A 7 -6.73 52.01 29.19
N GLN A 8 -5.77 52.13 30.11
CA GLN A 8 -5.94 51.74 31.52
C GLN A 8 -6.95 52.63 32.26
N ALA A 9 -7.00 53.93 31.93
CA ALA A 9 -8.00 54.86 32.48
C ALA A 9 -9.41 54.66 31.89
N ALA A 10 -9.51 54.26 30.61
CA ALA A 10 -10.80 53.92 29.99
C ALA A 10 -11.37 52.58 30.53
N LEU A 11 -10.53 51.56 30.72
CA LEU A 11 -10.90 50.26 31.30
C LEU A 11 -11.33 50.34 32.77
N ALA A 12 -10.81 51.30 33.54
CA ALA A 12 -11.21 51.52 34.93
C ALA A 12 -12.58 52.23 35.09
N SER A 13 -13.16 52.75 34.01
CA SER A 13 -14.43 53.51 34.03
C SER A 13 -15.53 52.96 33.09
N ALA A 14 -15.26 51.88 32.36
CA ALA A 14 -16.15 51.37 31.34
C ALA A 14 -17.25 50.45 31.91
N THR A 15 -18.50 50.76 31.58
CA THR A 15 -19.64 49.83 31.66
C THR A 15 -19.46 48.67 30.68
N ASN A 16 -20.07 47.51 30.95
CA ASN A 16 -19.93 46.28 30.17
C ASN A 16 -20.13 46.45 28.64
N GLU A 17 -20.94 47.43 28.21
CA GLU A 17 -21.17 47.77 26.80
C GLU A 17 -19.96 48.41 26.09
N LEU A 18 -19.19 49.27 26.80
CA LEU A 18 -17.98 49.91 26.25
C LEU A 18 -16.82 48.91 26.07
N THR A 19 -16.80 47.83 26.86
CA THR A 19 -15.80 46.77 26.76
C THR A 19 -16.01 45.88 25.54
N ILE A 20 -17.25 45.62 25.11
CA ILE A 20 -17.55 44.91 23.85
C ILE A 20 -17.17 45.77 22.64
N ALA A 21 -17.49 47.07 22.68
CA ALA A 21 -17.02 48.01 21.67
C ALA A 21 -15.48 48.06 21.63
N ALA A 22 -14.80 48.07 22.78
CA ALA A 22 -13.33 48.03 22.87
C ALA A 22 -12.71 46.68 22.46
N ALA A 23 -13.39 45.56 22.70
CA ALA A 23 -12.98 44.23 22.24
C ALA A 23 -13.15 44.07 20.71
N ASN A 24 -14.14 44.74 20.13
CA ASN A 24 -14.30 44.92 18.68
C ASN A 24 -13.33 45.97 18.11
N ILE A 25 -12.74 46.84 18.94
CA ILE A 25 -11.68 47.78 18.55
C ILE A 25 -10.32 47.07 18.61
N ASN A 26 -9.96 46.42 17.50
CA ASN A 26 -8.60 46.22 16.97
C ASN A 26 -7.43 45.84 17.92
N PHE A 27 -7.64 45.17 19.06
CA PHE A 27 -6.54 44.48 19.74
C PHE A 27 -6.35 43.08 19.12
N ASP A 28 -5.41 42.97 18.20
CA ASP A 28 -5.09 41.70 17.56
C ASP A 28 -4.00 40.94 18.34
N PHE A 29 -4.42 40.03 19.23
CA PHE A 29 -3.51 39.17 20.00
C PHE A 29 -2.68 38.24 19.12
N THR A 30 -3.02 38.08 17.83
CA THR A 30 -2.27 37.24 16.89
C THR A 30 -0.94 37.87 16.47
N LEU A 31 -0.72 39.16 16.75
CA LEU A 31 0.55 39.85 16.50
C LEU A 31 1.60 39.61 17.60
N VAL A 32 1.23 38.99 18.72
CA VAL A 32 2.12 38.78 19.85
C VAL A 32 2.86 37.44 19.69
N LYS A 33 4.18 37.48 19.54
CA LYS A 33 5.05 36.29 19.58
C LYS A 33 5.70 36.14 20.95
N CYS A 34 5.61 34.95 21.54
CA CYS A 34 6.33 34.61 22.77
C CYS A 34 7.61 33.83 22.43
N GLU A 35 8.61 33.94 23.29
CA GLU A 35 9.81 33.09 23.20
C GLU A 35 9.42 31.65 23.55
N ALA A 36 9.76 30.72 22.65
CA ALA A 36 9.47 29.31 22.87
C ALA A 36 10.31 28.73 24.02
N PRO A 37 9.75 27.83 24.86
CA PRO A 37 10.51 27.17 25.91
C PRO A 37 11.74 26.43 25.35
N LYS A 38 12.81 26.36 26.14
CA LYS A 38 14.12 25.82 25.71
C LYS A 38 14.02 24.41 25.14
N GLU A 39 13.12 23.60 25.70
CA GLU A 39 12.90 22.22 25.31
C GLU A 39 12.34 22.07 23.91
N PHE A 40 11.69 23.10 23.34
CA PHE A 40 11.14 23.07 21.97
C PHE A 40 12.07 23.72 20.93
N GLN A 41 13.12 24.43 21.34
CA GLN A 41 14.02 25.13 20.42
C GLN A 41 14.63 24.22 19.32
N PRO A 42 15.05 22.97 19.63
CA PRO A 42 15.52 22.06 18.58
C PRO A 42 14.47 21.71 17.52
N LEU A 43 13.18 21.62 17.88
CA LEU A 43 12.10 21.49 16.91
C LEU A 43 12.10 22.71 15.98
N GLY A 44 12.12 23.92 16.52
CA GLY A 44 12.12 25.15 15.73
C GLY A 44 13.33 25.33 14.79
N SER A 45 14.45 24.63 15.05
CA SER A 45 15.61 24.60 14.15
C SER A 45 15.52 23.55 13.04
N THR A 46 14.70 22.52 13.21
CA THR A 46 14.56 21.41 12.23
C THR A 46 13.40 21.63 11.26
N LEU A 47 12.48 22.55 11.56
CA LEU A 47 11.38 22.90 10.66
C LEU A 47 11.89 23.62 9.40
N SER A 48 11.26 23.31 8.26
CA SER A 48 11.47 24.06 7.02
C SER A 48 11.13 25.54 7.21
N LYS A 49 11.78 26.42 6.43
CA LYS A 49 11.56 27.87 6.49
C LYS A 49 10.07 28.23 6.41
N LYS A 50 9.34 27.64 5.46
CA LYS A 50 7.90 27.86 5.25
C LYS A 50 7.05 27.44 6.45
N ARG A 51 7.35 26.29 7.07
CA ARG A 51 6.63 25.82 8.27
C ARG A 51 6.88 26.72 9.46
N LYS A 52 8.13 27.15 9.65
CA LYS A 52 8.50 28.07 10.71
C LYS A 52 7.80 29.41 10.56
N GLU A 53 7.76 29.97 9.35
CA GLU A 53 7.02 31.21 9.04
C GLU A 53 5.52 31.06 9.34
N ASN A 54 4.88 29.95 8.93
CA ASN A 54 3.46 29.70 9.26
C ASN A 54 3.23 29.61 10.78
N ALA A 55 4.10 28.91 11.50
CA ALA A 55 3.98 28.75 12.95
C ALA A 55 4.28 30.03 13.76
N GLU A 56 5.06 30.96 13.22
CA GLU A 56 5.45 32.19 13.90
C GLU A 56 4.61 33.42 13.54
N GLY A 57 3.94 33.41 12.37
CA GLY A 57 3.11 34.54 11.93
C GLY A 57 2.01 34.20 10.92
N GLY A 58 1.79 32.91 10.60
CA GLY A 58 0.76 32.47 9.67
C GLY A 58 -0.52 31.97 10.33
N THR A 59 -1.29 31.16 9.58
CA THR A 59 -2.58 30.61 10.01
C THR A 59 -2.46 29.71 11.23
N ALA A 60 -1.38 28.91 11.31
CA ALA A 60 -1.11 28.06 12.46
C ALA A 60 -0.86 28.88 13.73
N HIS A 61 -0.09 29.98 13.62
CA HIS A 61 0.14 30.92 14.72
C HIS A 61 -1.18 31.53 15.22
N ILE A 62 -1.98 32.08 14.29
CA ILE A 62 -3.28 32.70 14.58
C ILE A 62 -4.20 31.71 15.31
N THR A 63 -4.25 30.48 14.83
CA THR A 63 -5.09 29.41 15.40
C THR A 63 -4.63 29.04 16.81
N ALA A 64 -3.33 28.82 17.02
CA ALA A 64 -2.74 28.53 18.33
C ALA A 64 -3.04 29.63 19.34
N ARG A 65 -2.88 30.90 18.93
CA ARG A 65 -3.16 32.07 19.77
C ARG A 65 -4.62 32.16 20.17
N ARG A 66 -5.52 32.09 19.19
CA ARG A 66 -6.97 32.20 19.45
C ARG A 66 -7.46 31.09 20.36
N LEU A 67 -7.06 29.84 20.11
CA LEU A 67 -7.41 28.71 20.99
C LEU A 67 -6.78 28.85 22.38
N GLY A 68 -5.50 29.21 22.45
CA GLY A 68 -4.79 29.36 23.72
C GLY A 68 -5.43 30.41 24.64
N VAL A 69 -5.89 31.53 24.09
CA VAL A 69 -6.58 32.58 24.87
C VAL A 69 -8.03 32.18 25.20
N LEU A 70 -8.73 31.50 24.29
CA LEU A 70 -10.11 31.06 24.49
C LEU A 70 -10.26 30.05 25.63
N PHE A 71 -9.27 29.15 25.78
CA PHE A 71 -9.23 28.12 26.82
C PHE A 71 -8.35 28.49 28.03
N GLU A 72 -7.97 29.77 28.15
CA GLU A 72 -7.17 30.26 29.28
C GLU A 72 -7.91 30.07 30.62
N GLY A 73 -7.14 29.69 31.65
CA GLY A 73 -7.63 29.53 33.02
C GLY A 73 -8.42 28.24 33.33
N ILE A 74 -8.51 27.29 32.39
CA ILE A 74 -9.29 26.05 32.61
C ILE A 74 -8.49 24.95 33.30
N LEU A 75 -7.19 24.84 32.98
CA LEU A 75 -6.33 23.77 33.46
C LEU A 75 -5.37 24.27 34.54
N PRO A 76 -4.97 23.39 35.49
CA PRO A 76 -3.90 23.72 36.44
C PRO A 76 -2.54 23.83 35.72
N PRO A 77 -1.55 24.48 36.35
CA PRO A 77 -0.20 24.58 35.81
C PRO A 77 0.49 23.21 35.82
N THR A 78 0.97 22.76 34.65
CA THR A 78 1.70 21.49 34.48
C THR A 78 3.06 21.69 33.80
N PRO A 79 4.02 22.35 34.47
CA PRO A 79 5.30 22.70 33.87
C PRO A 79 6.17 21.48 33.56
N ASN A 80 6.08 20.39 34.32
CA ASN A 80 6.91 19.20 34.10
C ASN A 80 6.44 18.40 32.89
N LEU A 81 5.12 18.30 32.69
CA LEU A 81 4.53 17.71 31.50
C LEU A 81 4.94 18.46 30.24
N VAL A 82 4.81 19.79 30.24
CA VAL A 82 5.20 20.62 29.08
C VAL A 82 6.69 20.45 28.78
N LYS A 83 7.53 20.41 29.83
CA LYS A 83 8.97 20.18 29.71
C LYS A 83 9.28 18.83 29.06
N SER A 84 8.79 17.72 29.64
CA SER A 84 9.05 16.37 29.12
C SER A 84 8.48 16.17 27.72
N TYR A 85 7.30 16.73 27.42
CA TYR A 85 6.74 16.71 26.08
C TYR A 85 7.62 17.46 25.08
N GLY A 86 8.10 18.66 25.41
CA GLY A 86 9.03 19.42 24.58
C GLY A 86 10.33 18.67 24.32
N THR A 87 10.91 18.05 25.35
CA THR A 87 12.12 17.23 25.23
C THR A 87 11.88 16.05 24.28
N ARG A 88 10.80 15.28 24.46
CA ARG A 88 10.45 14.16 23.56
C ARG A 88 10.25 14.61 22.12
N VAL A 89 9.55 15.73 21.91
CA VAL A 89 9.31 16.30 20.58
C VAL A 89 10.62 16.67 19.90
N SER A 90 11.52 17.34 20.62
CA SER A 90 12.82 17.72 20.11
C SER A 90 13.72 16.52 19.81
N GLU A 91 13.73 15.50 20.66
CA GLU A 91 14.44 14.23 20.42
C GLU A 91 13.98 13.57 19.11
N ILE A 92 12.66 13.48 18.90
CA ILE A 92 12.08 12.92 17.67
C ILE A 92 12.48 13.77 16.46
N ALA A 93 12.34 15.09 16.55
CA ALA A 93 12.62 16.01 15.44
C ALA A 93 14.09 15.96 15.00
N GLN A 94 15.03 15.91 15.95
CA GLN A 94 16.46 15.76 15.66
C GLN A 94 16.77 14.41 15.00
N SER A 95 16.13 13.33 15.47
CA SER A 95 16.28 12.00 14.87
C SER A 95 15.79 11.94 13.43
N VAL A 96 14.73 12.70 13.10
CA VAL A 96 14.22 12.83 11.72
C VAL A 96 15.25 13.50 10.83
N GLY A 97 15.85 14.60 11.29
CA GLY A 97 16.83 15.36 10.51
C GLY A 97 18.10 14.58 10.17
N GLN A 98 18.50 13.62 11.00
CA GLN A 98 19.68 12.79 10.75
C GLN A 98 19.46 11.67 9.72
N GLY A 99 18.20 11.29 9.45
CA GLY A 99 17.84 10.18 8.55
C GLY A 99 17.42 10.60 7.13
N GLY A 100 17.43 11.90 6.81
CA GLY A 100 17.04 12.41 5.50
C GLY A 100 18.06 12.07 4.41
N SER A 101 17.61 11.63 3.24
CA SER A 101 18.46 11.55 2.06
C SER A 101 18.72 12.96 1.50
N SER A 102 19.98 13.33 1.29
CA SER A 102 20.40 14.63 0.74
C SER A 102 19.63 15.05 -0.53
N ASN A 103 19.26 14.09 -1.38
CA ASN A 103 18.58 14.35 -2.66
C ASN A 103 17.16 14.94 -2.53
N VAL A 104 16.53 14.87 -1.35
CA VAL A 104 15.15 15.37 -1.15
C VAL A 104 15.13 16.81 -0.66
N GLU A 105 16.18 17.23 0.05
CA GLU A 105 16.37 18.63 0.49
C GLU A 105 16.65 19.57 -0.69
N GLU A 106 17.19 19.04 -1.78
CA GLU A 106 17.41 19.74 -3.06
C GLU A 106 16.26 19.53 -4.07
N SER A 107 15.10 19.01 -3.65
CA SER A 107 13.96 18.76 -4.54
C SER A 107 12.92 19.89 -4.51
N LEU A 108 12.03 19.94 -5.51
CA LEU A 108 10.90 20.88 -5.56
C LEU A 108 9.92 20.77 -4.38
N PHE A 109 10.00 19.67 -3.60
CA PHE A 109 9.17 19.41 -2.43
C PHE A 109 9.80 19.85 -1.10
N ALA A 110 11.04 20.38 -1.11
CA ALA A 110 11.83 20.65 0.09
C ALA A 110 11.09 21.48 1.16
N ALA A 111 10.22 22.41 0.75
CA ALA A 111 9.43 23.22 1.68
C ALA A 111 8.39 22.42 2.50
N HIS A 112 7.93 21.27 1.97
CA HIS A 112 6.81 20.48 2.50
C HIS A 112 7.22 19.09 3.02
N VAL A 113 8.46 18.67 2.77
CA VAL A 113 9.00 17.39 3.26
C VAL A 113 9.55 17.54 4.68
N GLY A 114 9.55 16.44 5.43
CA GLY A 114 10.10 16.35 6.78
C GLY A 114 9.01 16.26 7.85
N ALA A 115 9.43 16.11 9.12
CA ALA A 115 8.51 16.09 10.26
C ALA A 115 7.70 17.39 10.33
N ASP A 116 6.37 17.26 10.42
CA ASP A 116 5.51 18.42 10.62
C ASP A 116 5.28 18.66 12.11
N GLY A 117 6.02 19.61 12.67
CA GLY A 117 5.79 20.13 14.02
C GLY A 117 5.21 21.55 14.02
N THR A 118 4.58 21.99 12.93
CA THR A 118 4.12 23.38 12.75
C THR A 118 3.14 23.79 13.85
N SER A 119 2.13 22.96 14.13
CA SER A 119 1.17 23.19 15.23
C SER A 119 1.84 23.24 16.61
N ILE A 120 2.83 22.37 16.86
CA ILE A 120 3.57 22.36 18.14
C ILE A 120 4.41 23.62 18.30
N TRP A 121 5.14 24.03 17.27
CA TRP A 121 5.95 25.26 17.31
C TRP A 121 5.08 26.51 17.42
N ALA A 122 3.92 26.52 16.74
CA ALA A 122 2.93 27.59 16.85
C ALA A 122 2.40 27.69 18.29
N ALA A 123 2.08 26.57 18.92
CA ALA A 123 1.68 26.53 20.33
C ALA A 123 2.80 27.02 21.27
N ALA A 124 4.04 26.55 21.06
CA ALA A 124 5.20 26.90 21.87
C ALA A 124 5.56 28.40 21.80
N THR A 125 5.40 29.03 20.64
CA THR A 125 5.61 30.48 20.43
C THR A 125 4.36 31.31 20.73
N SER A 126 3.27 30.66 21.16
CA SER A 126 2.03 31.32 21.57
C SER A 126 1.96 31.43 23.09
N SER A 127 1.53 30.39 23.80
CA SER A 127 1.36 30.46 25.25
C SER A 127 1.44 29.05 25.87
N PRO A 128 1.67 28.95 27.19
CA PRO A 128 1.57 27.66 27.89
C PRO A 128 0.21 26.98 27.68
N THR A 129 -0.89 27.73 27.71
CA THR A 129 -2.23 27.19 27.42
C THR A 129 -2.35 26.68 25.98
N ALA A 130 -1.72 27.33 25.01
CA ALA A 130 -1.71 26.84 23.63
C ALA A 130 -0.97 25.48 23.51
N LEU A 131 0.06 25.23 24.33
CA LEU A 131 0.69 23.91 24.43
C LEU A 131 -0.27 22.86 25.01
N HIS A 132 -1.08 23.21 26.02
CA HIS A 132 -2.13 22.29 26.48
C HIS A 132 -3.17 22.00 25.40
N VAL A 133 -3.58 23.02 24.64
CA VAL A 133 -4.49 22.87 23.49
C VAL A 133 -3.89 21.94 22.44
N GLN A 134 -2.58 22.04 22.18
CA GLN A 134 -1.86 21.11 21.31
C GLN A 134 -1.91 19.67 21.85
N LEU A 135 -1.76 19.47 23.17
CA LEU A 135 -1.87 18.15 23.78
C LEU A 135 -3.29 17.56 23.63
N LEU A 136 -4.34 18.37 23.77
CA LEU A 136 -5.71 17.96 23.46
C LEU A 136 -5.88 17.61 21.99
N ALA A 137 -5.34 18.44 21.09
CA ALA A 137 -5.40 18.17 19.65
C ALA A 137 -4.75 16.82 19.33
N CYS A 138 -3.60 16.49 19.94
CA CYS A 138 -2.97 15.17 19.82
C CYS A 138 -3.90 14.03 20.29
N MET A 139 -4.62 14.19 21.40
CA MET A 139 -5.59 13.18 21.87
C MET A 139 -6.74 12.99 20.87
N LEU A 140 -7.32 14.08 20.37
CA LEU A 140 -8.42 14.01 19.40
C LEU A 140 -7.95 13.40 18.07
N GLY A 141 -6.80 13.85 17.54
CA GLY A 141 -6.22 13.37 16.29
C GLY A 141 -5.76 11.92 16.33
N ARG A 142 -5.46 11.39 17.52
CA ARG A 142 -5.08 9.98 17.73
C ARG A 142 -6.28 9.03 17.61
N LEU A 143 -7.46 9.44 18.09
CA LEU A 143 -8.60 8.54 18.23
C LEU A 143 -9.69 8.75 17.16
N TRP A 144 -9.98 10.00 16.81
CA TRP A 144 -11.08 10.35 15.90
C TRP A 144 -10.59 10.50 14.46
N THR A 145 -11.48 10.34 13.48
CA THR A 145 -11.18 10.71 12.09
C THR A 145 -11.04 12.24 11.95
N ALA A 146 -10.48 12.73 10.84
CA ALA A 146 -10.24 14.17 10.65
C ALA A 146 -11.54 14.99 10.66
N SER A 147 -12.61 14.50 10.03
CA SER A 147 -13.92 15.18 10.01
C SER A 147 -14.56 15.22 11.41
N GLU A 148 -14.46 14.12 12.15
CA GLU A 148 -14.95 14.02 13.53
C GLU A 148 -14.18 14.92 14.49
N ALA A 149 -12.84 14.91 14.46
CA ALA A 149 -12.00 15.76 15.32
C ALA A 149 -12.26 17.25 15.06
N THR A 150 -12.40 17.64 13.78
CA THR A 150 -12.77 19.00 13.40
C THR A 150 -14.15 19.37 13.93
N SER A 151 -15.13 18.47 13.84
CA SER A 151 -16.47 18.67 14.41
C SER A 151 -16.42 18.86 15.93
N ILE A 152 -15.58 18.09 16.64
CA ILE A 152 -15.40 18.23 18.09
C ILE A 152 -14.85 19.62 18.39
N TRP A 153 -13.81 20.07 17.68
CA TRP A 153 -13.25 21.42 17.88
C TRP A 153 -14.26 22.54 17.64
N VAL A 154 -15.08 22.44 16.59
CA VAL A 154 -16.15 23.42 16.31
C VAL A 154 -17.12 23.50 17.49
N GLU A 155 -17.52 22.35 18.05
CA GLU A 155 -18.40 22.30 19.21
C GLU A 155 -17.74 22.87 20.47
N LEU A 156 -16.45 22.57 20.70
CA LEU A 156 -15.68 23.11 21.83
C LEU A 156 -15.57 24.63 21.78
N VAL A 157 -15.23 25.19 20.63
CA VAL A 157 -15.10 26.65 20.43
C VAL A 157 -16.45 27.32 20.66
N LYS A 158 -17.52 26.78 20.09
CA LYS A 158 -18.87 27.33 20.22
C LYS A 158 -19.37 27.32 21.66
N GLU A 159 -19.26 26.19 22.36
CA GLU A 159 -19.75 26.08 23.74
C GLU A 159 -18.87 26.90 24.70
N ARG A 160 -17.55 26.97 24.47
CA ARG A 160 -16.66 27.81 25.27
C ARG A 160 -17.00 29.30 25.14
N ARG A 161 -17.27 29.78 23.93
CA ARG A 161 -17.72 31.16 23.69
C ARG A 161 -19.02 31.47 24.43
N LYS A 162 -19.99 30.56 24.36
CA LYS A 162 -21.24 30.67 25.11
C LYS A 162 -21.01 30.71 26.63
N GLN A 163 -20.10 29.91 27.17
CA GLN A 163 -19.76 29.97 28.61
C GLN A 163 -19.13 31.31 29.01
N ILE A 164 -18.28 31.89 28.15
CA ILE A 164 -17.68 33.21 28.39
C ILE A 164 -18.74 34.30 28.36
N GLU A 165 -19.68 34.23 27.40
CA GLU A 165 -20.82 35.15 27.30
C GLU A 165 -21.72 35.09 28.53
N VAL A 166 -22.05 33.89 29.03
CA VAL A 166 -22.84 33.72 30.26
C VAL A 166 -22.12 34.31 31.45
N LYS A 167 -20.85 33.94 31.67
CA LYS A 167 -20.04 34.46 32.78
C LYS A 167 -19.90 35.98 32.74
N TRP A 168 -19.81 36.55 31.54
CA TRP A 168 -19.77 37.99 31.34
C TRP A 168 -21.10 38.66 31.71
N ASN A 169 -22.23 38.09 31.27
CA ASN A 169 -23.56 38.59 31.62
C ASN A 169 -23.85 38.50 33.13
N ASP A 170 -23.24 37.52 33.80
CA ASP A 170 -23.33 37.32 35.25
C ASP A 170 -22.32 38.20 36.05
N GLU A 171 -21.62 39.14 35.39
CA GLU A 171 -20.62 40.05 35.98
C GLU A 171 -19.44 39.34 36.67
N GLU A 172 -19.12 38.09 36.28
CA GLU A 172 -17.94 37.40 36.79
C GLU A 172 -16.64 38.02 36.24
N PRO A 173 -15.56 38.11 37.05
CA PRO A 173 -14.30 38.68 36.60
C PRO A 173 -13.64 37.77 35.55
N LEU A 174 -13.55 38.28 34.31
CA LEU A 174 -12.90 37.60 33.19
C LEU A 174 -11.73 38.43 32.65
N PRO A 175 -10.60 37.80 32.25
CA PRO A 175 -9.54 38.50 31.54
C PRO A 175 -10.07 39.13 30.24
N PHE A 176 -9.71 40.38 29.99
CA PHE A 176 -10.11 41.09 28.76
C PHE A 176 -9.71 40.32 27.50
N SER A 177 -8.54 39.66 27.50
CA SER A 177 -8.08 38.80 26.40
C SER A 177 -9.06 37.68 26.07
N THR A 178 -9.61 37.02 27.09
CA THR A 178 -10.58 35.93 26.93
C THR A 178 -11.91 36.43 26.38
N VAL A 179 -12.41 37.57 26.87
CA VAL A 179 -13.64 38.20 26.36
C VAL A 179 -13.45 38.67 24.92
N ALA A 180 -12.30 39.28 24.61
CA ALA A 180 -11.97 39.72 23.25
C ALA A 180 -11.82 38.54 22.28
N ALA A 181 -11.17 37.43 22.67
CA ALA A 181 -11.07 36.24 21.84
C ALA A 181 -12.43 35.57 21.57
N ALA A 182 -13.37 35.67 22.52
CA ALA A 182 -14.74 35.20 22.33
C ALA A 182 -15.54 36.10 21.38
N ALA A 183 -15.35 37.42 21.45
CA ALA A 183 -16.06 38.41 20.62
C ALA A 183 -15.47 38.58 19.21
N GLN A 184 -14.19 38.27 19.00
CA GLN A 184 -13.52 38.37 17.70
C GLN A 184 -14.01 37.34 16.66
N SER A 185 -13.65 37.57 15.39
CA SER A 185 -13.96 36.72 14.23
C SER A 185 -13.81 35.23 14.55
N ASP A 186 -14.78 34.43 14.11
CA ASP A 186 -14.85 32.99 14.41
C ASP A 186 -13.60 32.22 13.96
N ILE A 187 -13.21 31.20 14.73
CA ILE A 187 -12.13 30.30 14.31
C ILE A 187 -12.71 29.41 13.22
N SER A 188 -12.28 29.63 11.98
CA SER A 188 -12.87 28.93 10.85
C SER A 188 -12.68 27.42 10.96
N ARG A 189 -13.66 26.65 10.47
CA ARG A 189 -13.57 25.18 10.37
C ARG A 189 -12.33 24.74 9.58
N ALA A 190 -11.95 25.51 8.56
CA ALA A 190 -10.76 25.26 7.75
C ALA A 190 -9.47 25.40 8.57
N SER A 191 -9.36 26.43 9.42
CA SER A 191 -8.20 26.62 10.31
C SER A 191 -8.09 25.50 11.35
N LEU A 192 -9.22 25.02 11.89
CA LEU A 192 -9.24 23.86 12.79
C LEU A 192 -8.82 22.57 12.08
N ALA A 193 -9.24 22.39 10.82
CA ALA A 193 -8.84 21.24 10.01
C ALA A 193 -7.34 21.27 9.65
N GLU A 194 -6.77 22.44 9.35
CA GLU A 194 -5.33 22.63 9.11
C GLU A 194 -4.52 22.31 10.39
N TRP A 195 -5.00 22.78 11.54
CA TRP A 195 -4.42 22.47 12.85
C TRP A 195 -4.39 20.96 13.12
N ASP A 196 -5.53 20.27 12.95
CA ASP A 196 -5.65 18.82 13.11
C ASP A 196 -4.79 18.04 12.09
N ALA A 197 -4.68 18.53 10.85
CA ALA A 197 -3.81 17.93 9.83
C ALA A 197 -2.33 17.94 10.26
N SER A 198 -1.84 19.07 10.78
CA SER A 198 -0.47 19.18 11.31
C SER A 198 -0.23 18.24 12.50
N VAL A 199 -1.20 18.15 13.42
CA VAL A 199 -1.16 17.22 14.56
C VAL A 199 -1.07 15.77 14.10
N ARG A 200 -1.89 15.35 13.14
CA ARG A 200 -1.85 13.96 12.63
C ARG A 200 -0.56 13.64 11.92
N ALA A 201 -0.02 14.59 11.15
CA ALA A 201 1.28 14.44 10.50
C ALA A 201 2.40 14.26 11.54
N TRP A 202 2.35 15.01 12.64
CA TRP A 202 3.25 14.82 13.78
C TRP A 202 3.10 13.43 14.41
N LEU A 203 1.88 13.01 14.74
CA LEU A 203 1.61 11.71 15.39
C LEU A 203 2.15 10.54 14.57
N ARG A 204 1.95 10.54 13.25
CA ARG A 204 2.50 9.51 12.33
C ARG A 204 4.02 9.47 12.37
N THR A 205 4.65 10.64 12.43
CA THR A 205 6.12 10.73 12.54
C THR A 205 6.57 10.18 13.89
N ALA A 206 5.96 10.63 14.97
CA ALA A 206 6.32 10.21 16.32
C ALA A 206 6.10 8.70 16.58
N ASP A 207 5.05 8.10 16.01
CA ASP A 207 4.80 6.66 16.05
C ASP A 207 5.94 5.87 15.37
N ARG A 208 6.43 6.34 14.22
CA ARG A 208 7.53 5.70 13.48
C ARG A 208 8.81 5.68 14.30
N PHE A 209 9.14 6.77 14.99
CA PHE A 209 10.38 6.89 15.78
C PHE A 209 10.29 6.21 17.15
N ASN A 210 9.09 6.03 17.71
CA ASN A 210 8.88 5.32 18.98
C ASN A 210 8.20 3.95 18.80
N LYS A 211 8.33 3.34 17.61
CA LYS A 211 7.56 2.17 17.18
C LYS A 211 7.51 1.04 18.22
N GLN A 212 8.64 0.67 18.81
CA GLN A 212 8.69 -0.43 19.79
C GLN A 212 7.86 -0.14 21.05
N ARG A 213 8.00 1.05 21.64
CA ARG A 213 7.22 1.47 22.81
C ARG A 213 5.75 1.63 22.44
N GLN A 214 5.47 2.22 21.28
CA GLN A 214 4.11 2.43 20.80
C GLN A 214 3.39 1.10 20.53
N ASP A 215 4.02 0.16 19.83
CA ASP A 215 3.46 -1.17 19.56
C ASP A 215 3.16 -1.91 20.86
N LYS A 216 4.07 -1.83 21.84
CA LYS A 216 3.89 -2.42 23.18
C LYS A 216 2.71 -1.81 23.95
N LEU A 217 2.53 -0.49 23.86
CA LEU A 217 1.37 0.19 24.46
C LEU A 217 0.08 -0.22 23.76
N MET A 218 0.04 -0.21 22.42
CA MET A 218 -1.14 -0.59 21.64
C MET A 218 -1.60 -2.03 21.93
N ASP A 219 -0.66 -2.96 22.11
CA ASP A 219 -0.96 -4.34 22.51
C ASP A 219 -1.60 -4.46 23.91
N LEU A 220 -1.31 -3.52 24.81
CA LEU A 220 -2.00 -3.40 26.10
C LEU A 220 -3.40 -2.80 25.91
N LEU A 221 -3.52 -1.74 25.10
CA LEU A 221 -4.80 -1.06 24.86
C LEU A 221 -5.87 -2.02 24.28
N ASP A 222 -5.47 -2.98 23.45
CA ASP A 222 -6.35 -4.01 22.89
C ASP A 222 -6.91 -4.99 23.96
N LYS A 223 -6.24 -5.12 25.11
CA LYS A 223 -6.59 -6.09 26.17
C LYS A 223 -7.43 -5.48 27.30
N VAL A 224 -7.44 -4.16 27.43
CA VAL A 224 -8.19 -3.45 28.48
C VAL A 224 -9.58 -3.04 27.97
N ASN A 225 -10.50 -2.71 28.87
CA ASN A 225 -11.84 -2.25 28.54
C ASN A 225 -12.20 -1.01 29.37
N LEU A 226 -11.83 0.16 28.88
CA LEU A 226 -11.88 1.42 29.64
C LEU A 226 -12.62 2.52 28.84
N PRO A 227 -13.78 3.01 29.33
CA PRO A 227 -14.48 4.14 28.72
C PRO A 227 -13.86 5.49 29.11
N ILE A 228 -14.11 6.51 28.29
CA ILE A 228 -13.76 7.93 28.54
C ILE A 228 -15.02 8.80 28.86
N ASN A 229 -16.23 8.24 28.77
CA ASN A 229 -17.48 8.99 28.55
C ASN A 229 -18.03 9.83 29.74
N HIS A 230 -18.67 10.96 29.37
CA HIS A 230 -19.60 11.80 30.17
C HIS A 230 -20.79 12.27 29.29
N ASP A 231 -21.72 13.08 29.84
CA ASP A 231 -23.05 13.37 29.26
C ASP A 231 -23.07 14.13 27.92
N THR A 232 -22.14 15.08 27.69
CA THR A 232 -22.10 15.91 26.46
C THR A 232 -20.70 15.97 25.86
N VAL A 233 -20.56 16.37 24.59
CA VAL A 233 -19.23 16.44 23.92
C VAL A 233 -18.29 17.38 24.66
N TYR A 234 -18.75 18.60 24.95
CA TYR A 234 -17.94 19.57 25.70
C TYR A 234 -17.52 19.02 27.07
N SER A 235 -18.47 18.59 27.91
CA SER A 235 -18.13 18.10 29.26
C SER A 235 -17.22 16.86 29.23
N SER A 236 -17.47 15.92 28.32
CA SER A 236 -16.65 14.72 28.17
C SER A 236 -15.22 15.04 27.74
N VAL A 237 -15.04 15.91 26.74
CA VAL A 237 -13.71 16.29 26.26
C VAL A 237 -12.95 17.09 27.31
N MET A 238 -13.60 18.05 27.97
CA MET A 238 -12.95 18.86 29.00
C MET A 238 -12.54 18.03 30.23
N ALA A 239 -13.37 17.06 30.65
CA ALA A 239 -13.05 16.15 31.75
C ALA A 239 -11.88 15.20 31.39
N ALA A 240 -11.92 14.61 30.20
CA ALA A 240 -10.84 13.73 29.71
C ALA A 240 -9.52 14.49 29.58
N TRP A 241 -9.55 15.72 29.05
CA TRP A 241 -8.37 16.58 28.92
C TRP A 241 -7.77 16.92 30.28
N LYS A 242 -8.60 17.38 31.23
CA LYS A 242 -8.15 17.71 32.58
C LYS A 242 -7.54 16.50 33.30
N SER A 243 -8.26 15.37 33.30
CA SER A 243 -7.80 14.12 33.92
C SER A 243 -6.44 13.69 33.35
N ALA A 244 -6.28 13.69 32.03
CA ALA A 244 -5.04 13.31 31.37
C ALA A 244 -3.86 14.21 31.74
N VAL A 245 -4.04 15.53 31.70
CA VAL A 245 -2.98 16.52 31.97
C VAL A 245 -2.53 16.47 33.43
N GLU A 246 -3.47 16.38 34.38
CA GLU A 246 -3.18 16.26 35.81
C GLU A 246 -2.47 14.94 36.15
N THR A 247 -2.99 13.83 35.62
CA THR A 247 -2.41 12.50 35.86
C THR A 247 -0.98 12.42 35.33
N MET A 248 -0.73 12.93 34.12
CA MET A 248 0.61 12.88 33.52
C MET A 248 1.61 13.80 34.21
N GLU A 249 1.20 14.99 34.66
CA GLU A 249 2.06 15.86 35.46
C GLU A 249 2.53 15.16 36.74
N ASN A 250 1.64 14.41 37.41
CA ASN A 250 1.98 13.66 38.62
C ASN A 250 2.90 12.47 38.34
N ILE A 251 2.63 11.70 37.29
CA ILE A 251 3.48 10.56 36.87
C ILE A 251 4.90 11.03 36.57
N ILE A 252 5.04 12.13 35.82
CA ILE A 252 6.35 12.66 35.45
C ILE A 252 7.15 13.13 36.68
N LYS A 253 6.46 13.60 37.73
CA LYS A 253 7.06 13.93 39.04
C LYS A 253 7.46 12.71 39.89
N GLY A 254 7.29 11.50 39.37
CA GLY A 254 7.56 10.29 40.12
C GLY A 254 6.44 9.91 41.11
N MET A 255 5.26 10.52 41.00
CA MET A 255 4.11 10.17 41.83
C MET A 255 3.29 9.06 41.15
N PRO A 256 3.13 7.89 41.79
CA PRO A 256 2.32 6.82 41.21
C PRO A 256 0.86 7.25 41.11
N GLN A 257 0.19 6.86 40.04
CA GLN A 257 -1.22 7.18 39.79
C GLN A 257 -2.03 5.91 39.55
N ALA A 258 -3.27 5.88 40.06
CA ALA A 258 -4.23 4.83 39.78
C ALA A 258 -5.39 5.42 38.97
N VAL A 259 -5.69 4.84 37.81
CA VAL A 259 -6.74 5.33 36.91
C VAL A 259 -7.78 4.24 36.61
N ASN A 260 -9.03 4.69 36.47
CA ASN A 260 -10.18 3.84 36.14
C ASN A 260 -10.85 4.20 34.80
N ASP A 261 -10.33 5.23 34.12
CA ASP A 261 -10.83 5.71 32.83
C ASP A 261 -9.73 5.69 31.76
N GLY A 262 -10.14 5.72 30.49
CA GLY A 262 -9.24 5.60 29.35
C GLY A 262 -8.46 6.87 28.97
N SER A 263 -8.68 8.01 29.63
CA SER A 263 -8.15 9.32 29.17
C SER A 263 -6.63 9.39 29.27
N CYS A 264 -6.07 8.89 30.39
CA CYS A 264 -4.62 8.85 30.57
C CYS A 264 -3.95 7.95 29.52
N LEU A 265 -4.50 6.77 29.25
CA LEU A 265 -3.98 5.84 28.24
C LEU A 265 -4.01 6.45 26.83
N LEU A 266 -5.08 7.18 26.49
CA LEU A 266 -5.14 7.95 25.25
C LEU A 266 -4.02 8.99 25.19
N ALA A 267 -3.80 9.72 26.28
CA ALA A 267 -2.72 10.70 26.38
C ALA A 267 -1.32 10.09 26.27
N LEU A 268 -1.04 8.95 26.91
CA LEU A 268 0.24 8.22 26.75
C LEU A 268 0.54 7.95 25.28
N SER A 269 -0.46 7.39 24.57
CA SER A 269 -0.34 7.06 23.17
C SER A 269 -0.16 8.30 22.29
N ALA A 270 -0.75 9.44 22.65
CA ALA A 270 -0.70 10.67 21.85
C ALA A 270 0.57 11.50 22.11
N TRP A 271 1.05 11.53 23.35
CA TRP A 271 2.14 12.40 23.79
C TRP A 271 3.51 11.72 23.77
N HIS A 272 3.54 10.39 23.53
CA HIS A 272 4.76 9.58 23.43
C HIS A 272 5.63 9.64 24.68
N LEU A 273 4.97 9.63 25.84
CA LEU A 273 5.57 9.50 27.16
C LEU A 273 5.07 8.19 27.75
N TYR A 274 5.97 7.28 28.11
CA TYR A 274 5.62 5.88 28.39
C TYR A 274 5.99 5.48 29.83
N PRO A 275 5.12 5.72 30.83
CA PRO A 275 5.33 5.23 32.18
C PRO A 275 5.23 3.71 32.23
N ASP A 276 5.88 3.11 33.22
CA ASP A 276 5.66 1.70 33.53
C ASP A 276 4.21 1.51 33.98
N ILE A 277 3.54 0.45 33.47
CA ILE A 277 2.11 0.22 33.70
C ILE A 277 1.89 -1.13 34.41
N THR A 278 1.07 -1.12 35.45
CA THR A 278 0.56 -2.33 36.12
C THR A 278 -0.94 -2.46 35.93
N VAL A 279 -1.41 -3.68 35.67
CA VAL A 279 -2.85 -3.97 35.50
C VAL A 279 -3.34 -4.68 36.75
N GLY A 280 -4.33 -4.10 37.45
CA GLY A 280 -4.92 -4.69 38.65
C GLY A 280 -5.59 -6.05 38.36
N GLU A 281 -5.44 -6.99 39.31
CA GLU A 281 -5.97 -8.38 39.28
C GLU A 281 -5.30 -9.38 38.35
N SER A 282 -4.21 -9.02 37.67
CA SER A 282 -3.47 -9.95 36.80
C SER A 282 -2.14 -10.34 37.44
N ASP A 283 -1.83 -11.64 37.52
CA ASP A 283 -0.49 -12.18 37.88
C ASP A 283 0.61 -11.79 36.87
N THR A 284 0.29 -10.94 35.90
CA THR A 284 1.22 -10.44 34.89
C THR A 284 2.21 -9.45 35.49
N LEU A 285 3.48 -9.66 35.15
CA LEU A 285 4.56 -8.72 35.44
C LEU A 285 4.22 -7.29 34.94
N PRO A 286 4.66 -6.25 35.66
CA PRO A 286 4.54 -4.86 35.22
C PRO A 286 5.04 -4.67 33.78
N LEU A 287 4.28 -3.93 32.98
CA LEU A 287 4.68 -3.56 31.63
C LEU A 287 5.73 -2.44 31.72
N GLN A 288 7.01 -2.83 31.69
CA GLN A 288 8.13 -1.89 31.81
C GLN A 288 8.48 -1.24 30.46
N PHE A 289 8.45 0.08 30.40
CA PHE A 289 8.90 0.88 29.26
C PHE A 289 10.25 1.54 29.50
N SER A 290 10.58 1.81 30.78
CA SER A 290 11.82 2.47 31.20
C SER A 290 12.08 3.77 30.43
N ASP A 291 11.06 4.63 30.35
CA ASP A 291 11.18 5.92 29.68
C ASP A 291 12.01 6.90 30.54
N PRO A 292 13.15 7.43 30.03
CA PRO A 292 14.01 8.32 30.79
C PRO A 292 13.37 9.67 31.15
N LEU A 293 12.26 10.05 30.50
CA LEU A 293 11.56 11.31 30.76
C LEU A 293 10.60 11.24 31.94
N ILE A 294 10.56 10.10 32.63
CA ILE A 294 9.68 9.82 33.77
C ILE A 294 10.56 9.58 35.00
N GLN A 295 10.35 10.36 36.05
CA GLN A 295 11.12 10.22 37.28
C GLN A 295 10.83 8.88 37.97
N SER A 296 11.85 8.34 38.64
CA SER A 296 11.74 7.11 39.42
C SER A 296 10.55 7.18 40.39
N GLY A 297 9.70 6.14 40.38
CA GLY A 297 8.47 6.07 41.17
C GLY A 297 7.20 6.45 40.40
N GLY A 298 7.33 7.03 39.21
CA GLY A 298 6.22 7.37 38.33
C GLY A 298 5.73 6.15 37.56
N PHE A 299 4.75 5.44 38.11
CA PHE A 299 4.09 4.31 37.44
C PHE A 299 2.57 4.47 37.44
N LEU A 300 1.93 3.85 36.45
CA LEU A 300 0.49 3.88 36.26
C LEU A 300 -0.11 2.53 36.66
N THR A 301 -1.07 2.54 37.57
CA THR A 301 -1.88 1.36 37.89
C THR A 301 -3.26 1.48 37.26
N LEU A 302 -3.63 0.51 36.42
CA LEU A 302 -4.98 0.40 35.87
C LEU A 302 -5.86 -0.37 36.87
N GLY A 303 -6.94 0.25 37.35
CA GLY A 303 -7.89 -0.38 38.29
C GLY A 303 -8.68 -1.55 37.68
N LEU A 304 -9.60 -2.13 38.47
CA LEU A 304 -10.40 -3.33 38.16
C LEU A 304 -10.85 -3.37 36.70
N VAL A 305 -10.15 -4.16 35.89
CA VAL A 305 -10.49 -4.37 34.48
C VAL A 305 -11.81 -5.13 34.44
N ARG A 306 -12.88 -4.49 33.96
CA ARG A 306 -14.17 -5.16 33.83
C ARG A 306 -13.98 -6.41 32.95
N PRO A 307 -14.29 -7.62 33.42
CA PRO A 307 -14.16 -8.83 32.61
C PRO A 307 -14.98 -8.69 31.34
N ARG A 308 -14.56 -9.39 30.28
CA ARG A 308 -15.18 -9.41 28.94
C ARG A 308 -16.66 -9.79 29.01
N ASN A 309 -17.54 -8.81 29.21
CA ASN A 309 -18.99 -8.97 29.09
C ASN A 309 -19.47 -8.16 27.88
N GLY A 310 -19.60 -8.84 26.73
CA GLY A 310 -20.15 -8.29 25.48
C GLY A 310 -19.12 -7.91 24.41
N TYR A 311 -19.59 -7.24 23.35
CA TYR A 311 -18.79 -6.81 22.19
C TYR A 311 -17.85 -5.61 22.47
N ALA A 312 -17.90 -5.03 23.68
CA ALA A 312 -17.09 -3.87 24.06
C ALA A 312 -15.71 -4.32 24.57
N HIS A 313 -14.65 -3.90 23.87
CA HIS A 313 -13.26 -4.13 24.18
C HIS A 313 -12.44 -2.89 23.77
N GLY A 314 -11.27 -2.72 24.39
CA GLY A 314 -10.35 -1.60 24.15
C GLY A 314 -10.63 -0.36 25.00
N VAL A 315 -9.77 0.64 24.86
CA VAL A 315 -10.09 2.01 25.25
C VAL A 315 -11.02 2.62 24.21
N PHE A 316 -12.19 3.12 24.62
CA PHE A 316 -13.18 3.67 23.70
C PHE A 316 -13.81 4.96 24.21
N TRP A 317 -14.21 5.81 23.25
CA TRP A 317 -14.83 7.10 23.50
C TRP A 317 -16.06 7.26 22.61
N SER A 318 -17.21 7.55 23.21
CA SER A 318 -18.48 7.76 22.50
C SER A 318 -18.92 9.20 22.64
N LEU A 319 -19.16 9.87 21.52
CA LEU A 319 -19.57 11.28 21.43
C LEU A 319 -20.73 11.42 20.44
N SER A 320 -21.59 12.41 20.64
CA SER A 320 -22.71 12.71 19.74
C SER A 320 -22.45 14.00 19.00
N LEU A 321 -21.97 13.92 17.75
CA LEU A 321 -21.40 15.04 17.02
C LEU A 321 -22.48 15.83 16.26
N ALA A 322 -22.79 17.04 16.71
CA ALA A 322 -23.79 17.91 16.08
C ALA A 322 -23.28 18.61 14.80
N HIS A 323 -21.96 18.77 14.67
CA HIS A 323 -21.33 19.54 13.60
C HIS A 323 -20.60 18.66 12.57
N LEU A 324 -20.95 17.37 12.48
CA LEU A 324 -20.37 16.44 11.52
C LEU A 324 -20.99 16.60 10.13
N ASN A 325 -22.32 16.69 10.05
CA ASN A 325 -23.08 16.85 8.81
C ASN A 325 -23.49 18.31 8.59
N PHE A 326 -23.74 18.71 7.34
CA PHE A 326 -24.24 20.07 7.02
C PHE A 326 -25.57 20.38 7.71
N TYR A 327 -26.46 19.38 7.78
CA TYR A 327 -27.75 19.46 8.46
C TYR A 327 -28.11 18.09 9.03
N GLY A 328 -28.86 18.06 10.13
CA GLY A 328 -29.36 16.81 10.71
C GLY A 328 -29.26 16.76 12.23
N ARG A 329 -29.65 15.61 12.78
CA ARG A 329 -29.52 15.34 14.22
C ARG A 329 -28.06 15.02 14.57
N PRO A 330 -27.63 15.31 15.82
CA PRO A 330 -26.32 14.89 16.30
C PRO A 330 -26.08 13.40 16.05
N VAL A 331 -24.92 13.09 15.49
CA VAL A 331 -24.60 11.74 15.03
C VAL A 331 -23.79 11.01 16.13
N PRO A 332 -24.31 9.92 16.70
CA PRO A 332 -23.55 9.15 17.69
C PRO A 332 -22.38 8.46 16.99
N ARG A 333 -21.18 8.70 17.50
CA ARG A 333 -19.93 8.07 17.05
C ARG A 333 -19.22 7.45 18.23
N LYS A 334 -18.66 6.26 18.00
CA LYS A 334 -17.84 5.54 18.97
C LYS A 334 -16.48 5.28 18.35
N ALA A 335 -15.46 5.96 18.85
CA ALA A 335 -14.08 5.75 18.47
C ALA A 335 -13.39 4.81 19.47
N ARG A 336 -12.42 4.04 18.99
CA ARG A 336 -11.67 3.04 19.75
C ARG A 336 -10.28 2.88 19.17
N PHE A 337 -9.34 2.47 20.01
CA PHE A 337 -8.07 1.90 19.55
C PHE A 337 -8.39 0.51 19.01
N ASP A 338 -8.61 0.41 17.70
CA ASP A 338 -9.03 -0.84 17.05
C ASP A 338 -7.91 -1.40 16.19
N THR A 339 -7.63 -2.69 16.33
CA THR A 339 -6.78 -3.46 15.43
C THR A 339 -7.31 -3.40 13.98
N ASP A 340 -8.63 -3.26 13.78
CA ASP A 340 -9.24 -3.07 12.45
C ASP A 340 -8.93 -1.68 11.85
N SER A 341 -8.59 -0.68 12.66
CA SER A 341 -8.19 0.65 12.19
C SER A 341 -6.67 0.80 12.00
N ARG A 342 -5.89 -0.19 12.47
CA ARG A 342 -4.43 -0.18 12.38
C ARG A 342 -4.03 -0.40 10.92
N LYS A 343 -3.28 0.55 10.36
CA LYS A 343 -2.64 0.31 9.07
C LYS A 343 -1.58 -0.79 9.23
N ILE A 344 -1.58 -1.76 8.32
CA ILE A 344 -0.67 -2.90 8.31
C ILE A 344 0.32 -2.78 7.14
N SER A 345 1.49 -3.40 7.22
CA SER A 345 2.40 -3.43 6.06
C SER A 345 1.81 -4.29 4.92
N PHE A 346 2.33 -4.16 3.69
CA PHE A 346 1.91 -5.03 2.59
C PHE A 346 2.18 -6.52 2.89
N ASP A 347 3.29 -6.85 3.55
CA ASP A 347 3.58 -8.22 3.98
C ASP A 347 2.56 -8.74 5.02
N GLN A 348 2.09 -7.89 5.93
CA GLN A 348 1.03 -8.27 6.87
C GLN A 348 -0.33 -8.40 6.18
N PHE A 349 -0.58 -7.58 5.16
CA PHE A 349 -1.77 -7.68 4.34
C PHE A 349 -1.81 -8.98 3.52
N THR A 350 -0.68 -9.42 2.94
CA THR A 350 -0.63 -10.72 2.24
C THR A 350 -0.90 -11.90 3.19
N GLN A 351 -0.48 -11.82 4.46
CA GLN A 351 -0.83 -12.80 5.49
C GLN A 351 -2.34 -12.83 5.78
N ALA A 352 -3.00 -11.66 5.84
CA ALA A 352 -4.44 -11.58 5.98
C ALA A 352 -5.17 -12.13 4.74
N VAL A 353 -4.72 -11.77 3.53
CA VAL A 353 -5.27 -12.30 2.27
C VAL A 353 -5.12 -13.82 2.19
N TYR A 354 -3.97 -14.36 2.62
CA TYR A 354 -3.77 -15.80 2.71
C TYR A 354 -4.75 -16.46 3.68
N GLY A 355 -4.96 -15.87 4.87
CA GLY A 355 -5.99 -16.32 5.80
C GLY A 355 -7.41 -16.29 5.21
N ALA A 356 -7.72 -15.30 4.37
CA ALA A 356 -8.99 -15.21 3.65
C ALA A 356 -9.15 -16.29 2.57
N LEU A 357 -8.07 -16.65 1.85
CA LEU A 357 -8.04 -17.74 0.87
C LEU A 357 -8.24 -19.10 1.56
N LEU A 358 -7.53 -19.34 2.65
CA LEU A 358 -7.69 -20.58 3.44
C LEU A 358 -9.11 -20.73 3.99
N ALA A 359 -9.70 -19.64 4.45
CA ALA A 359 -11.10 -19.59 4.88
C ALA A 359 -12.08 -19.90 3.77
N HIS A 360 -11.83 -19.34 2.59
CA HIS A 360 -12.62 -19.60 1.40
C HIS A 360 -12.57 -21.09 1.00
N TRP A 361 -11.42 -21.75 1.20
CA TRP A 361 -11.26 -23.20 1.01
C TRP A 361 -11.68 -24.07 2.20
N GLY A 362 -12.13 -23.49 3.32
CA GLY A 362 -12.50 -24.24 4.53
C GLY A 362 -11.33 -24.83 5.33
N LEU A 363 -10.10 -24.35 5.13
CA LEU A 363 -8.85 -24.87 5.74
C LEU A 363 -8.22 -23.89 6.75
N GLN A 364 -8.99 -23.45 7.76
CA GLN A 364 -8.51 -22.51 8.79
C GLN A 364 -7.97 -23.20 10.05
N GLY A 365 -7.28 -22.42 10.89
CA GLY A 365 -6.79 -22.87 12.19
C GLY A 365 -5.74 -23.97 12.03
N PRO A 366 -5.79 -25.08 12.79
CA PRO A 366 -4.81 -26.17 12.68
C PRO A 366 -4.72 -26.77 11.27
N LEU A 367 -5.82 -26.72 10.51
CA LEU A 367 -5.85 -27.25 9.15
C LEU A 367 -5.02 -26.44 8.15
N ALA A 368 -4.63 -25.21 8.50
CA ALA A 368 -3.84 -24.32 7.64
C ALA A 368 -2.40 -24.80 7.42
N GLU A 369 -1.88 -25.70 8.26
CA GLU A 369 -0.55 -26.30 8.08
C GLU A 369 -0.45 -27.06 6.74
N HIS A 370 -1.47 -27.87 6.46
CA HIS A 370 -1.55 -28.73 5.30
C HIS A 370 -1.45 -27.99 3.94
N PRO A 371 -2.29 -26.99 3.64
CA PRO A 371 -2.18 -26.23 2.40
C PRO A 371 -0.86 -25.45 2.32
N SER A 372 -0.34 -24.99 3.46
CA SER A 372 0.92 -24.25 3.52
C SER A 372 2.11 -25.11 3.11
N ARG A 373 2.19 -26.35 3.61
CA ARG A 373 3.22 -27.31 3.20
C ARG A 373 3.18 -27.63 1.72
N ILE A 374 1.98 -27.85 1.18
CA ILE A 374 1.77 -28.15 -0.24
C ILE A 374 2.20 -26.97 -1.12
N ILE A 375 1.83 -25.73 -0.79
CA ILE A 375 2.25 -24.53 -1.56
C ILE A 375 3.77 -24.37 -1.56
N VAL A 376 4.43 -24.61 -0.43
CA VAL A 376 5.91 -24.60 -0.34
C VAL A 376 6.52 -25.72 -1.20
N ALA A 377 5.96 -26.92 -1.16
CA ALA A 377 6.41 -28.05 -1.97
C ALA A 377 6.20 -27.82 -3.48
N MET A 378 5.09 -27.17 -3.87
CA MET A 378 4.83 -26.78 -5.26
C MET A 378 5.91 -25.85 -5.80
N ARG A 379 6.26 -24.79 -5.06
CA ARG A 379 7.31 -23.86 -5.45
C ARG A 379 8.65 -24.57 -5.62
N LYS A 380 9.07 -25.38 -4.64
CA LYS A 380 10.31 -26.16 -4.71
C LYS A 380 10.32 -27.10 -5.91
N THR A 381 9.17 -27.67 -6.28
CA THR A 381 9.04 -28.57 -7.44
C THR A 381 9.23 -27.81 -8.75
N ILE A 382 8.61 -26.64 -8.89
CA ILE A 382 8.80 -25.77 -10.06
C ILE A 382 10.26 -25.30 -10.17
N GLU A 383 10.89 -24.92 -9.06
CA GLU A 383 12.31 -24.52 -9.04
C GLU A 383 13.25 -25.68 -9.46
N ARG A 384 12.96 -26.92 -9.01
CA ARG A 384 13.72 -28.13 -9.42
C ARG A 384 13.57 -28.44 -10.92
N GLN A 385 12.35 -28.37 -11.45
CA GLN A 385 12.04 -28.65 -12.86
C GLN A 385 12.53 -27.54 -13.82
N GLY A 386 12.52 -26.28 -13.36
CA GLY A 386 12.71 -25.08 -14.16
C GLY A 386 14.11 -24.82 -14.72
N SER A 387 15.06 -25.76 -14.55
CA SER A 387 16.43 -25.63 -15.09
C SER A 387 16.69 -26.41 -16.38
N ASN A 388 15.91 -27.46 -16.71
CA ASN A 388 16.18 -28.32 -17.88
C ASN A 388 14.99 -28.54 -18.83
N ASP A 389 13.73 -28.51 -18.36
CA ASP A 389 12.58 -28.95 -19.17
C ASP A 389 11.87 -27.79 -19.93
N LEU A 390 11.99 -26.56 -19.42
CA LEU A 390 11.34 -25.37 -19.98
C LEU A 390 12.07 -24.79 -21.21
N LEU A 391 13.38 -25.00 -21.34
CA LEU A 391 14.13 -24.62 -22.54
C LEU A 391 13.85 -25.55 -23.73
N ASN A 392 13.59 -26.82 -23.48
CA ASN A 392 13.42 -27.86 -24.52
C ASN A 392 12.02 -27.87 -25.18
N LYS A 393 11.01 -27.28 -24.55
CA LYS A 393 9.62 -27.26 -25.04
C LYS A 393 9.23 -25.97 -25.78
N GLY A 394 10.20 -25.10 -26.07
CA GLY A 394 9.97 -23.86 -26.81
C GLY A 394 9.17 -22.81 -26.02
N TYR A 395 9.26 -22.82 -24.69
CA TYR A 395 8.62 -21.81 -23.86
C TYR A 395 9.30 -20.44 -24.05
N ASP A 396 8.48 -19.40 -24.04
CA ASP A 396 8.91 -18.01 -24.11
C ASP A 396 9.80 -17.63 -22.91
N GLU A 397 10.86 -16.85 -23.16
CA GLU A 397 11.78 -16.36 -22.12
C GLU A 397 11.02 -15.62 -21.00
N ASP A 398 9.90 -14.99 -21.36
CA ASP A 398 9.05 -14.20 -20.47
C ASP A 398 8.31 -15.04 -19.41
N CYS A 399 7.94 -16.29 -19.71
CA CYS A 399 7.33 -17.19 -18.72
C CYS A 399 8.33 -17.58 -17.62
N LEU A 400 9.59 -17.83 -18.00
CA LEU A 400 10.68 -18.11 -17.08
C LEU A 400 11.05 -16.90 -16.21
N ARG A 401 10.98 -15.68 -16.79
CA ARG A 401 11.13 -14.42 -16.04
C ARG A 401 9.99 -14.22 -15.05
N GLY A 402 8.74 -14.51 -15.44
CA GLY A 402 7.56 -14.38 -14.58
C GLY A 402 7.62 -15.27 -13.32
N LEU A 403 8.07 -16.53 -13.45
CA LEU A 403 8.25 -17.44 -12.31
C LEU A 403 9.33 -16.97 -11.33
N ARG A 404 10.32 -16.21 -11.81
CA ARG A 404 11.36 -15.60 -10.97
C ARG A 404 10.90 -14.28 -10.35
N ASP A 405 9.81 -13.67 -10.80
CA ASP A 405 9.26 -12.45 -10.22
C ASP A 405 8.70 -12.75 -8.82
N PRO A 406 9.21 -12.08 -7.76
CA PRO A 406 8.65 -12.18 -6.41
C PRO A 406 7.14 -11.87 -6.33
N SER A 407 6.59 -11.14 -7.30
CA SER A 407 5.18 -10.76 -7.37
C SER A 407 4.28 -11.85 -7.95
N PHE A 408 4.86 -12.92 -8.48
CA PHE A 408 4.09 -14.06 -8.96
C PHE A 408 3.26 -14.67 -7.81
N PRO A 409 1.96 -15.00 -8.02
CA PRO A 409 1.08 -15.46 -6.93
C PRO A 409 1.65 -16.61 -6.10
N LEU A 410 2.28 -17.60 -6.75
CA LEU A 410 2.90 -18.72 -6.03
C LEU A 410 4.05 -18.27 -5.12
N ASN A 411 4.85 -17.28 -5.53
CA ASN A 411 5.97 -16.78 -4.75
C ASN A 411 5.47 -16.01 -3.52
N ILE A 412 4.43 -15.19 -3.68
CA ILE A 412 3.75 -14.51 -2.56
C ILE A 412 3.18 -15.54 -1.58
N LEU A 413 2.38 -16.49 -2.08
CA LEU A 413 1.74 -17.52 -1.25
C LEU A 413 2.77 -18.41 -0.56
N SER A 414 3.83 -18.83 -1.25
CA SER A 414 4.89 -19.65 -0.68
C SER A 414 5.68 -18.92 0.39
N LYS A 415 5.98 -17.62 0.22
CA LYS A 415 6.62 -16.79 1.25
C LYS A 415 5.76 -16.73 2.51
N VAL A 416 4.46 -16.47 2.36
CA VAL A 416 3.52 -16.38 3.48
C VAL A 416 3.32 -17.75 4.16
N ALA A 417 3.18 -18.81 3.37
CA ALA A 417 3.03 -20.18 3.87
C ALA A 417 4.25 -20.63 4.68
N ALA A 418 5.47 -20.36 4.19
CA ALA A 418 6.71 -20.65 4.94
C ALA A 418 6.77 -19.88 6.26
N ALA A 419 6.48 -18.57 6.23
CA ALA A 419 6.45 -17.75 7.44
C ALA A 419 5.42 -18.23 8.48
N TYR A 420 4.26 -18.72 8.03
CA TYR A 420 3.26 -19.33 8.90
C TYR A 420 3.76 -20.63 9.56
N LEU A 421 4.39 -21.51 8.78
CA LEU A 421 4.95 -22.77 9.30
C LEU A 421 6.03 -22.51 10.36
N ASP A 422 6.89 -21.51 10.15
CA ASP A 422 7.89 -21.10 11.14
C ASP A 422 7.21 -20.56 12.42
N ALA A 423 6.18 -19.73 12.26
CA ALA A 423 5.41 -19.11 13.35
C ALA A 423 4.50 -20.09 14.12
N GLN A 424 4.29 -21.32 13.63
CA GLN A 424 3.42 -22.32 14.28
C GLN A 424 3.85 -22.63 15.72
N HIS A 425 5.16 -22.59 15.98
CA HIS A 425 5.75 -22.82 17.30
C HIS A 425 5.52 -21.66 18.28
N PHE A 426 5.01 -20.52 17.80
CA PHE A 426 4.82 -19.28 18.55
C PHE A 426 3.34 -18.84 18.50
N PRO A 427 2.45 -19.34 19.39
CA PRO A 427 1.02 -19.03 19.34
C PRO A 427 0.69 -17.54 19.48
N SER A 428 1.58 -16.74 20.06
CA SER A 428 1.43 -15.29 20.20
C SER A 428 1.87 -14.49 18.98
N ASP A 429 2.40 -15.14 17.94
CA ASP A 429 2.86 -14.48 16.73
C ASP A 429 1.72 -13.71 16.03
N ILE A 430 2.06 -12.55 15.47
CA ILE A 430 1.12 -11.67 14.79
C ILE A 430 0.51 -12.32 13.54
N ILE A 431 1.22 -13.24 12.89
CA ILE A 431 0.75 -13.95 11.70
C ILE A 431 -0.58 -14.66 11.98
N HIS A 432 -0.70 -15.33 13.15
CA HIS A 432 -1.93 -16.01 13.54
C HIS A 432 -3.12 -15.04 13.65
N LYS A 433 -2.88 -13.84 14.20
CA LYS A 433 -3.91 -12.80 14.32
C LYS A 433 -4.33 -12.26 12.95
N LEU A 434 -3.38 -12.05 12.05
CA LEU A 434 -3.63 -11.53 10.69
C LEU A 434 -4.38 -12.55 9.82
N MET A 435 -3.98 -13.82 9.87
CA MET A 435 -4.71 -14.88 9.18
C MET A 435 -6.14 -15.03 9.72
N ALA A 436 -6.33 -14.95 11.04
CA ALA A 436 -7.67 -14.96 11.64
C ALA A 436 -8.50 -13.74 11.23
N LEU A 437 -7.88 -12.55 11.09
CA LEU A 437 -8.53 -11.33 10.61
C LEU A 437 -9.08 -11.52 9.19
N GLY A 438 -8.23 -11.91 8.24
CA GLY A 438 -8.65 -12.17 6.87
C GLY A 438 -9.66 -13.32 6.80
N GLY A 439 -9.48 -14.34 7.63
CA GLY A 439 -10.41 -15.44 7.75
C GLY A 439 -11.83 -15.04 8.14
N ARG A 440 -11.98 -14.11 9.10
CA ARG A 440 -13.29 -13.56 9.50
C ARG A 440 -13.94 -12.72 8.39
N ARG A 441 -13.13 -12.10 7.52
CA ARG A 441 -13.59 -11.23 6.43
C ARG A 441 -13.73 -11.94 5.08
N SER A 442 -13.31 -13.21 5.00
CA SER A 442 -13.26 -14.01 3.77
C SER A 442 -14.54 -14.00 2.93
N SER A 443 -15.70 -14.13 3.56
CA SER A 443 -16.99 -14.14 2.84
C SER A 443 -17.31 -12.85 2.09
N LYS A 444 -16.80 -11.71 2.57
CA LYS A 444 -16.91 -10.41 1.90
C LYS A 444 -15.79 -10.18 0.90
N PHE A 445 -14.57 -10.59 1.26
CA PHE A 445 -13.37 -10.38 0.46
C PHE A 445 -13.28 -11.30 -0.77
N ILE A 446 -13.79 -12.53 -0.66
CA ILE A 446 -13.85 -13.53 -1.74
C ILE A 446 -15.28 -14.10 -1.74
N PRO A 447 -16.24 -13.41 -2.36
CA PRO A 447 -17.64 -13.82 -2.38
C PRO A 447 -17.78 -15.11 -3.20
N SER A 448 -18.68 -15.99 -2.77
CA SER A 448 -18.81 -17.42 -3.14
C SER A 448 -17.86 -18.35 -2.38
N ARG A 449 -18.32 -19.58 -2.10
CA ARG A 449 -17.43 -20.70 -1.80
C ARG A 449 -17.30 -21.44 -3.12
N GLY A 450 -16.12 -21.42 -3.75
CA GLY A 450 -15.91 -22.22 -4.96
C GLY A 450 -16.24 -23.69 -4.68
N LEU A 451 -16.87 -24.37 -5.63
CA LEU A 451 -17.16 -25.81 -5.54
C LEU A 451 -15.89 -26.69 -5.45
N ARG A 452 -14.70 -26.12 -5.68
CA ARG A 452 -13.41 -26.84 -5.64
C ARG A 452 -12.58 -26.38 -4.44
N SER A 453 -12.60 -27.15 -3.35
CA SER A 453 -11.77 -26.89 -2.17
C SER A 453 -10.29 -27.07 -2.52
N PHE A 454 -9.43 -26.19 -1.99
CA PHE A 454 -7.97 -26.29 -2.05
C PHE A 454 -7.41 -26.56 -3.47
N LEU A 455 -7.72 -25.68 -4.42
CA LEU A 455 -7.28 -25.76 -5.83
C LEU A 455 -7.68 -27.07 -6.52
N GLY A 456 -8.68 -27.78 -6.00
CA GLY A 456 -9.08 -29.12 -6.48
C GLY A 456 -8.03 -30.20 -6.24
N LEU A 457 -7.19 -30.07 -5.21
CA LEU A 457 -6.23 -31.10 -4.81
C LEU A 457 -6.74 -31.97 -3.65
N GLY A 458 -7.87 -31.56 -3.03
CA GLY A 458 -8.47 -32.29 -1.92
C GLY A 458 -9.23 -33.57 -2.31
N GLU A 459 -9.56 -33.75 -3.60
CA GLU A 459 -10.26 -34.94 -4.09
C GLU A 459 -9.36 -35.79 -5.00
N VAL A 460 -9.39 -37.11 -4.82
CA VAL A 460 -8.55 -38.05 -5.58
C VAL A 460 -8.84 -37.94 -7.08
N GLY A 461 -10.11 -37.86 -7.48
CA GLY A 461 -10.49 -37.77 -8.90
C GLY A 461 -9.91 -36.53 -9.60
N ASP A 462 -10.02 -35.37 -8.97
CA ASP A 462 -9.48 -34.12 -9.48
C ASP A 462 -7.93 -34.13 -9.48
N LEU A 463 -7.31 -34.65 -8.43
CA LEU A 463 -5.86 -34.79 -8.34
C LEU A 463 -5.30 -35.66 -9.48
N LEU A 464 -5.92 -36.81 -9.75
CA LEU A 464 -5.50 -37.71 -10.84
C LEU A 464 -5.57 -37.05 -12.22
N SER A 465 -6.53 -36.15 -12.43
CA SER A 465 -6.64 -35.40 -13.70
C SER A 465 -5.46 -34.44 -13.95
N LYS A 466 -4.69 -34.11 -12.91
CA LYS A 466 -3.57 -33.15 -12.94
C LYS A 466 -2.18 -33.79 -13.00
N LEU A 467 -2.10 -35.11 -12.91
CA LEU A 467 -0.83 -35.83 -13.01
C LEU A 467 -0.42 -36.04 -14.47
N LYS A 468 0.89 -36.05 -14.74
CA LYS A 468 1.52 -36.09 -16.07
C LYS A 468 0.97 -37.20 -16.97
N GLY A 469 0.75 -38.39 -16.42
CA GLY A 469 0.39 -39.56 -17.21
C GLY A 469 -0.29 -40.66 -16.41
N PRO A 470 -0.64 -41.77 -17.09
CA PRO A 470 -1.32 -42.90 -16.47
C PRO A 470 -0.48 -43.61 -15.41
N MET A 471 0.85 -43.64 -15.55
CA MET A 471 1.72 -44.35 -14.60
C MET A 471 1.77 -43.65 -13.24
N GLU A 472 1.81 -42.32 -13.24
CA GLU A 472 1.76 -41.49 -12.03
C GLU A 472 0.40 -41.66 -11.32
N ARG A 473 -0.69 -41.74 -12.10
CA ARG A 473 -2.05 -42.01 -11.59
C ARG A 473 -2.14 -43.37 -10.91
N VAL A 474 -1.61 -44.42 -11.56
CA VAL A 474 -1.58 -45.78 -11.01
C VAL A 474 -0.73 -45.82 -9.75
N ALA A 475 0.44 -45.17 -9.73
CA ALA A 475 1.34 -45.13 -8.58
C ALA A 475 0.68 -44.46 -7.36
N LEU A 476 -0.04 -43.35 -7.55
CA LEU A 476 -0.81 -42.72 -6.48
C LEU A 476 -1.93 -43.63 -5.95
N LEU A 477 -2.72 -44.24 -6.84
CA LEU A 477 -3.80 -45.13 -6.43
C LEU A 477 -3.27 -46.34 -5.65
N ARG A 478 -2.15 -46.95 -6.08
CA ARG A 478 -1.47 -48.00 -5.32
C ARG A 478 -1.03 -47.52 -3.94
N ARG A 479 -0.43 -46.34 -3.82
CA ARG A 479 -0.03 -45.77 -2.53
C ARG A 479 -1.20 -45.59 -1.56
N ILE A 480 -2.37 -45.23 -2.07
CA ILE A 480 -3.61 -45.12 -1.27
C ILE A 480 -4.11 -46.52 -0.88
N ALA A 481 -3.95 -47.51 -1.76
CA ALA A 481 -4.40 -48.89 -1.55
C ALA A 481 -3.46 -49.74 -0.66
N CYS A 482 -2.15 -49.42 -0.62
CA CYS A 482 -1.10 -50.20 0.06
C CYS A 482 -1.25 -50.34 1.58
N SER A 483 -1.98 -49.44 2.25
CA SER A 483 -2.11 -49.43 3.71
C SER A 483 -3.16 -50.39 4.28
N CYS A 484 -3.79 -51.20 3.42
CA CYS A 484 -5.02 -51.91 3.73
C CYS A 484 -4.81 -53.42 3.55
N SER A 485 -5.16 -54.22 4.57
CA SER A 485 -5.04 -55.68 4.50
C SER A 485 -6.31 -56.26 3.86
N TYR A 486 -6.21 -56.68 2.60
CA TYR A 486 -7.28 -57.32 1.86
C TYR A 486 -6.70 -58.31 0.83
N ASP A 487 -7.58 -59.07 0.16
CA ASP A 487 -7.21 -59.96 -0.93
C ASP A 487 -6.70 -59.15 -2.14
N PRO A 488 -5.43 -59.33 -2.57
CA PRO A 488 -4.85 -58.63 -3.72
C PRO A 488 -5.65 -58.78 -5.02
N ASP A 489 -6.45 -59.84 -5.15
CA ASP A 489 -7.26 -60.12 -6.35
C ASP A 489 -8.62 -59.43 -6.33
N ALA A 490 -9.07 -58.94 -5.17
CA ALA A 490 -10.35 -58.26 -5.03
C ALA A 490 -10.32 -56.80 -5.52
N TYR A 491 -9.15 -56.22 -5.79
CA TYR A 491 -9.02 -54.80 -6.16
C TYR A 491 -8.19 -54.61 -7.45
N ILE A 492 -8.78 -53.92 -8.41
CA ILE A 492 -8.15 -53.58 -9.69
C ILE A 492 -8.16 -52.07 -9.90
N ILE A 493 -7.13 -51.55 -10.58
CA ILE A 493 -7.07 -50.16 -11.02
C ILE A 493 -7.37 -50.14 -12.51
N ARG A 494 -8.41 -49.45 -12.94
CA ARG A 494 -8.60 -49.11 -14.36
C ARG A 494 -8.05 -47.71 -14.61
N TYR A 495 -7.36 -47.50 -15.72
CA TYR A 495 -6.84 -46.19 -16.10
C TYR A 495 -6.86 -45.97 -17.61
N PHE A 496 -6.81 -44.70 -18.00
CA PHE A 496 -6.77 -44.25 -19.40
C PHE A 496 -5.49 -43.44 -19.67
N ASP A 497 -5.00 -43.53 -20.91
CA ASP A 497 -3.91 -42.72 -21.46
C ASP A 497 -4.21 -41.22 -21.29
N LYS A 498 -5.34 -40.76 -21.84
CA LYS A 498 -5.81 -39.38 -21.75
C LYS A 498 -7.05 -39.28 -20.86
N PHE A 499 -7.27 -38.10 -20.28
CA PHE A 499 -8.48 -37.81 -19.50
C PHE A 499 -9.72 -37.79 -20.42
N TYR A 500 -10.78 -38.49 -20.00
CA TYR A 500 -12.04 -38.55 -20.74
C TYR A 500 -12.89 -37.29 -20.52
N HIS A 501 -12.98 -36.41 -21.53
CA HIS A 501 -13.80 -35.21 -21.48
C HIS A 501 -15.10 -35.39 -22.27
N PRO A 502 -16.30 -35.27 -21.64
CA PRO A 502 -17.59 -35.57 -22.28
C PRO A 502 -18.01 -34.62 -23.41
N ARG A 503 -17.23 -33.56 -23.68
CA ARG A 503 -17.52 -32.55 -24.72
C ARG A 503 -16.75 -32.80 -26.02
N PHE A 504 -15.80 -33.74 -26.01
CA PHE A 504 -15.02 -34.12 -27.18
C PHE A 504 -15.34 -35.58 -27.49
N ILE A 505 -16.22 -35.80 -28.45
CA ILE A 505 -16.41 -37.13 -29.04
C ILE A 505 -15.18 -37.35 -29.92
N SER A 506 -14.22 -38.10 -29.41
CA SER A 506 -13.10 -38.59 -30.24
C SER A 506 -13.66 -39.56 -31.27
N GLU A 507 -13.32 -39.38 -32.55
CA GLU A 507 -13.60 -40.38 -33.59
C GLU A 507 -12.74 -41.66 -33.42
N GLU A 508 -11.68 -41.60 -32.62
CA GLU A 508 -10.83 -42.76 -32.32
C GLU A 508 -11.40 -43.65 -31.20
N PRO A 509 -11.32 -44.99 -31.35
CA PRO A 509 -11.72 -45.94 -30.32
C PRO A 509 -10.89 -45.73 -29.05
N MET A 510 -11.60 -45.67 -27.91
CA MET A 510 -11.01 -45.40 -26.62
C MET A 510 -10.58 -46.70 -25.96
N TYR A 511 -9.33 -46.77 -25.49
CA TYR A 511 -8.78 -47.95 -24.83
C TYR A 511 -8.51 -47.67 -23.35
N CYS A 512 -8.69 -48.68 -22.49
CA CYS A 512 -8.29 -48.63 -21.08
C CYS A 512 -7.24 -49.71 -20.74
N GLY A 513 -6.40 -49.42 -19.75
CA GLY A 513 -5.51 -50.39 -19.12
C GLY A 513 -6.00 -50.77 -17.72
N PHE A 514 -5.57 -51.94 -17.26
CA PHE A 514 -5.80 -52.45 -15.90
C PHE A 514 -4.48 -52.69 -15.18
N ALA A 515 -4.42 -52.36 -13.90
CA ALA A 515 -3.27 -52.58 -13.04
C ALA A 515 -3.71 -53.20 -11.71
N SER A 516 -2.86 -54.06 -11.17
CA SER A 516 -3.02 -54.58 -9.80
C SER A 516 -2.90 -53.45 -8.77
N ALA A 517 -3.83 -53.41 -7.80
CA ALA A 517 -3.80 -52.44 -6.70
C ALA A 517 -2.74 -52.77 -5.64
N GLN A 518 -2.43 -54.06 -5.46
CA GLN A 518 -1.38 -54.58 -4.57
C GLN A 518 -0.49 -55.57 -5.33
N PRO A 519 0.77 -55.76 -4.91
CA PRO A 519 1.66 -56.71 -5.57
C PRO A 519 1.15 -58.15 -5.32
N ARG A 520 1.10 -58.95 -6.38
CA ARG A 520 0.69 -60.35 -6.33
C ARG A 520 1.88 -61.23 -6.01
N ARG A 521 1.69 -62.25 -5.17
CA ARG A 521 2.72 -63.25 -4.90
C ARG A 521 2.99 -64.05 -6.17
N SER A 522 4.27 -64.19 -6.52
CA SER A 522 4.70 -65.07 -7.61
C SER A 522 4.44 -66.54 -7.26
N LEU A 523 4.37 -67.42 -8.28
CA LEU A 523 4.11 -68.85 -8.11
C LEU A 523 5.14 -69.56 -7.20
N ASP A 524 6.34 -69.00 -7.05
CA ASP A 524 7.39 -69.49 -6.15
C ASP A 524 7.17 -69.11 -4.67
N GLY A 525 6.19 -68.24 -4.37
CA GLY A 525 5.86 -67.76 -3.03
C GLY A 525 6.89 -66.81 -2.40
N LEU A 526 7.98 -66.47 -3.11
CA LEU A 526 9.14 -65.77 -2.56
C LEU A 526 9.19 -64.28 -2.93
N THR A 527 8.56 -63.87 -4.03
CA THR A 527 8.51 -62.46 -4.45
C THR A 527 7.07 -61.98 -4.61
N SER A 528 6.88 -60.66 -4.59
CA SER A 528 5.57 -60.06 -4.89
C SER A 528 5.79 -58.95 -5.89
N THR A 529 5.13 -59.05 -7.05
CA THR A 529 5.28 -58.12 -8.16
C THR A 529 3.93 -57.58 -8.60
N HIS A 530 3.92 -56.35 -9.11
CA HIS A 530 2.72 -55.79 -9.69
C HIS A 530 2.50 -56.34 -11.10
N GLY A 531 1.24 -56.63 -11.43
CA GLY A 531 0.81 -56.96 -12.79
C GLY A 531 0.02 -55.82 -13.44
N GLN A 532 0.13 -55.70 -14.76
CA GLN A 532 -0.72 -54.85 -15.62
C GLN A 532 -1.23 -55.61 -16.84
N TRP A 533 -2.46 -55.32 -17.26
CA TRP A 533 -3.12 -55.83 -18.47
C TRP A 533 -3.47 -54.65 -19.35
N VAL A 534 -2.81 -54.54 -20.49
CA VAL A 534 -2.85 -53.32 -21.30
C VAL A 534 -2.86 -53.65 -22.79
N PRO A 535 -3.51 -52.83 -23.63
CA PRO A 535 -3.45 -53.00 -25.08
C PRO A 535 -2.03 -52.72 -25.60
N ARG A 536 -1.70 -53.27 -26.77
CA ARG A 536 -0.39 -53.10 -27.40
C ARG A 536 0.06 -51.65 -27.54
N SER A 537 -0.87 -50.73 -27.81
CA SER A 537 -0.60 -49.30 -27.90
C SER A 537 -0.02 -48.69 -26.60
N TYR A 538 -0.37 -49.26 -25.44
CA TYR A 538 0.15 -48.81 -24.14
C TYR A 538 1.51 -49.46 -23.83
N ILE A 539 1.77 -50.67 -24.33
CA ILE A 539 3.08 -51.35 -24.21
C ILE A 539 4.13 -50.57 -25.00
N GLU A 540 3.78 -50.11 -26.19
CA GLU A 540 4.70 -49.36 -27.07
C GLU A 540 4.98 -47.94 -26.55
N LYS A 541 4.06 -47.37 -25.74
CA LYS A 541 4.12 -45.98 -25.28
C LYS A 541 4.75 -45.78 -23.90
N TYR A 542 4.63 -46.74 -22.99
CA TYR A 542 5.02 -46.58 -21.57
C TYR A 542 6.04 -47.62 -21.11
N SER A 543 6.81 -47.26 -20.08
CA SER A 543 7.73 -48.17 -19.41
C SER A 543 7.13 -48.71 -18.12
N TYR A 544 7.30 -50.02 -17.88
CA TYR A 544 6.74 -50.74 -16.74
C TYR A 544 7.86 -51.43 -15.94
N PRO A 545 8.72 -50.68 -15.22
CA PRO A 545 9.89 -51.23 -14.57
C PRO A 545 9.51 -52.18 -13.43
N GLY A 546 9.94 -53.44 -13.52
CA GLY A 546 9.73 -54.44 -12.46
C GLY A 546 8.28 -54.97 -12.35
N GLU A 547 7.45 -54.73 -13.36
CA GLU A 547 6.06 -55.22 -13.41
C GLU A 547 5.86 -56.32 -14.45
N VAL A 548 4.91 -57.22 -14.20
CA VAL A 548 4.48 -58.24 -15.16
C VAL A 548 3.41 -57.63 -16.07
N VAL A 549 3.76 -57.36 -17.32
CA VAL A 549 2.86 -56.77 -18.31
C VAL A 549 2.29 -57.85 -19.22
N THR A 550 0.97 -57.93 -19.28
CA THR A 550 0.22 -58.85 -20.15
C THR A 550 -0.52 -58.06 -21.22
N GLU A 551 -0.38 -58.47 -22.48
CA GLU A 551 -1.13 -57.86 -23.58
C GLU A 551 -2.62 -58.21 -23.48
N MET A 552 -3.46 -57.19 -23.56
CA MET A 552 -4.92 -57.29 -23.61
C MET A 552 -5.39 -57.05 -25.03
N ASP A 553 -6.39 -57.82 -25.50
CA ASP A 553 -6.96 -57.61 -26.81
C ASP A 553 -7.57 -56.19 -26.94
N ALA A 554 -7.38 -55.57 -28.10
CA ALA A 554 -7.82 -54.20 -28.34
C ALA A 554 -9.36 -54.08 -28.28
N SER A 555 -10.10 -55.10 -28.71
CA SER A 555 -11.57 -55.11 -28.63
C SER A 555 -12.03 -55.19 -27.18
N ASP A 556 -11.41 -56.05 -26.36
CA ASP A 556 -11.72 -56.17 -24.93
C ASP A 556 -11.42 -54.85 -24.18
N SER A 557 -10.28 -54.23 -24.47
CA SER A 557 -9.90 -52.93 -23.88
C SER A 557 -10.89 -51.83 -24.27
N SER A 558 -11.38 -51.83 -25.51
CA SER A 558 -12.40 -50.91 -25.99
C SER A 558 -13.77 -51.16 -25.32
N HIS A 559 -14.20 -52.42 -25.20
CA HIS A 559 -15.45 -52.78 -24.53
C HIS A 559 -15.47 -52.38 -23.05
N LEU A 560 -14.33 -52.50 -22.36
CA LEU A 560 -14.20 -52.17 -20.93
C LEU A 560 -13.86 -50.70 -20.65
N SER A 561 -13.71 -49.88 -21.70
CA SER A 561 -13.38 -48.46 -21.62
C SER A 561 -14.54 -47.56 -21.16
N SER A 562 -15.78 -48.09 -21.10
CA SER A 562 -16.96 -47.32 -20.72
C SER A 562 -16.79 -46.65 -19.34
N PRO A 563 -17.03 -45.34 -19.18
CA PRO A 563 -16.87 -44.60 -17.92
C PRO A 563 -18.02 -44.88 -16.93
N SER A 564 -18.34 -46.16 -16.72
CA SER A 564 -19.32 -46.64 -15.76
C SER A 564 -18.70 -46.80 -14.36
N PRO A 565 -19.48 -46.57 -13.27
CA PRO A 565 -19.06 -46.89 -11.91
C PRO A 565 -19.02 -48.40 -11.62
N ILE A 566 -19.46 -49.23 -12.58
CA ILE A 566 -19.45 -50.70 -12.50
C ILE A 566 -18.76 -51.24 -13.76
N ILE A 567 -17.83 -52.18 -13.56
CA ILE A 567 -17.16 -52.92 -14.63
C ILE A 567 -17.54 -54.39 -14.46
N THR A 568 -17.99 -55.02 -15.55
CA THR A 568 -18.29 -56.45 -15.58
C THR A 568 -17.22 -57.16 -16.40
N MET A 569 -16.53 -58.12 -15.78
CA MET A 569 -15.48 -58.93 -16.43
C MET A 569 -15.83 -60.41 -16.34
N THR A 570 -15.47 -61.18 -17.35
CA THR A 570 -15.65 -62.64 -17.37
C THR A 570 -14.35 -63.31 -16.93
N ALA A 571 -14.44 -64.18 -15.92
CA ALA A 571 -13.34 -64.99 -15.44
C ALA A 571 -13.68 -66.48 -15.56
N MET A 572 -12.70 -67.32 -15.90
CA MET A 572 -12.88 -68.77 -15.90
C MET A 572 -12.75 -69.30 -14.47
N SER A 573 -13.77 -69.98 -13.99
CA SER A 573 -13.72 -70.68 -12.71
C SER A 573 -12.68 -71.81 -12.73
N PRO A 574 -12.25 -72.32 -11.57
CA PRO A 574 -11.38 -73.50 -11.48
C PRO A 574 -11.94 -74.74 -12.21
N ASN A 575 -13.25 -74.75 -12.49
CA ASN A 575 -13.97 -75.84 -13.14
C ASN A 575 -14.16 -75.60 -14.66
N GLY A 576 -13.65 -74.50 -15.22
CA GLY A 576 -13.78 -74.16 -16.63
C GLY A 576 -15.09 -73.46 -17.03
N GLU A 577 -15.93 -73.09 -16.07
CA GLU A 577 -17.14 -72.29 -16.33
C GLU A 577 -16.84 -70.79 -16.35
N GLU A 578 -17.39 -70.05 -17.30
CA GLU A 578 -17.34 -68.57 -17.32
C GLU A 578 -18.20 -67.98 -16.19
N VAL A 579 -17.56 -67.28 -15.27
CA VAL A 579 -18.20 -66.56 -14.18
C VAL A 579 -18.06 -65.06 -14.41
N MET A 580 -19.19 -64.36 -14.45
CA MET A 580 -19.19 -62.89 -14.48
C MET A 580 -18.85 -62.33 -13.10
N GLN A 581 -17.89 -61.42 -13.06
CA GLN A 581 -17.45 -60.71 -11.88
C GLN A 581 -17.77 -59.23 -12.03
N GLU A 582 -18.43 -58.66 -11.02
CA GLU A 582 -18.74 -57.23 -10.96
C GLU A 582 -17.75 -56.50 -10.06
N PHE A 583 -17.17 -55.43 -10.60
CA PHE A 583 -16.23 -54.56 -9.94
C PHE A 583 -16.85 -53.17 -9.79
N HIS A 584 -16.98 -52.68 -8.56
CA HIS A 584 -17.58 -51.38 -8.25
C HIS A 584 -16.51 -50.34 -7.96
N LEU A 585 -16.70 -49.12 -8.47
CA LEU A 585 -15.84 -47.97 -8.20
C LEU A 585 -15.79 -47.69 -6.69
N VAL A 586 -14.57 -47.60 -6.14
CA VAL A 586 -14.34 -47.30 -4.72
C VAL A 586 -13.59 -45.99 -4.51
N CYS A 587 -12.59 -45.70 -5.35
CA CYS A 587 -11.74 -44.51 -5.20
C CYS A 587 -11.20 -44.05 -6.56
N GLY A 588 -11.14 -42.74 -6.80
CA GLY A 588 -10.63 -42.13 -8.03
C GLY A 588 -11.73 -41.61 -8.95
N SER A 589 -11.46 -41.57 -10.25
CA SER A 589 -12.36 -41.06 -11.28
C SER A 589 -12.57 -42.08 -12.40
N GLU A 590 -13.82 -42.37 -12.70
CA GLU A 590 -14.24 -43.24 -13.82
C GLU A 590 -13.71 -42.77 -15.19
N ARG A 591 -13.26 -41.50 -15.28
CA ARG A 591 -12.83 -40.80 -16.49
C ARG A 591 -11.31 -40.66 -16.62
N SER A 592 -10.55 -41.08 -15.62
CA SER A 592 -9.10 -40.89 -15.56
C SER A 592 -8.40 -42.16 -15.10
N ALA A 593 -8.53 -42.45 -13.81
CA ALA A 593 -8.06 -43.69 -13.20
C ALA A 593 -8.85 -43.92 -11.91
N ALA A 594 -9.14 -45.17 -11.61
CA ALA A 594 -9.96 -45.52 -10.45
C ALA A 594 -9.66 -46.94 -9.96
N ILE A 595 -9.77 -47.13 -8.64
CA ILE A 595 -9.78 -48.42 -7.98
C ILE A 595 -11.21 -48.95 -7.98
N PHE A 596 -11.37 -50.19 -8.44
CA PHE A 596 -12.60 -50.94 -8.37
C PHE A 596 -12.43 -52.18 -7.49
N MET A 597 -13.48 -52.54 -6.76
CA MET A 597 -13.51 -53.68 -5.85
C MET A 597 -14.52 -54.72 -6.32
N GLN A 598 -14.10 -55.98 -6.35
CA GLN A 598 -14.94 -57.13 -6.68
C GLN A 598 -16.03 -57.33 -5.61
N ARG A 599 -17.28 -57.51 -6.04
CA ARG A 599 -18.37 -57.86 -5.13
C ARG A 599 -18.51 -59.38 -5.05
N ASN A 600 -18.19 -59.97 -3.89
CA ASN A 600 -18.48 -61.39 -3.65
C ASN A 600 -19.99 -61.57 -3.46
N THR A 601 -20.59 -62.46 -4.24
CA THR A 601 -22.03 -62.80 -4.20
C THR A 601 -22.48 -63.47 -2.91
N THR A 602 -21.57 -63.80 -1.99
CA THR A 602 -21.82 -64.65 -0.82
C THR A 602 -21.83 -63.94 0.56
N SER A 603 -21.65 -62.62 0.66
CA SER A 603 -21.74 -61.93 1.96
C SER A 603 -22.57 -60.63 1.94
N ASN A 604 -23.77 -60.68 2.55
CA ASN A 604 -24.63 -59.53 2.89
C ASN A 604 -24.08 -58.71 4.08
N ALA A 605 -22.76 -58.53 4.17
CA ALA A 605 -22.17 -57.60 5.12
C ALA A 605 -21.88 -56.30 4.37
N THR A 606 -22.30 -55.16 4.92
CA THR A 606 -21.90 -53.83 4.45
C THR A 606 -20.37 -53.72 4.47
N LEU A 607 -19.73 -54.04 3.35
CA LEU A 607 -18.30 -53.84 3.14
C LEU A 607 -18.03 -52.34 3.11
N HIS A 608 -17.64 -51.78 4.24
CA HIS A 608 -17.00 -50.48 4.26
C HIS A 608 -15.75 -50.58 3.37
N SER A 609 -15.67 -49.73 2.35
CA SER A 609 -14.47 -49.52 1.52
C SER A 609 -13.23 -49.46 2.41
N ALA A 610 -12.38 -50.49 2.36
CA ALA A 610 -11.16 -50.56 3.16
C ALA A 610 -10.10 -49.54 2.72
N ILE A 611 -10.30 -48.82 1.61
CA ILE A 611 -9.36 -47.84 1.06
C ILE A 611 -9.30 -46.61 1.98
N ARG A 612 -8.10 -46.22 2.41
CA ARG A 612 -7.91 -45.02 3.25
C ARG A 612 -8.19 -43.72 2.45
N PRO A 613 -8.57 -42.62 3.13
CA PRO A 613 -8.68 -41.32 2.47
C PRO A 613 -7.34 -40.80 1.95
N LEU A 614 -7.40 -39.86 1.01
CA LEU A 614 -6.25 -39.10 0.53
C LEU A 614 -5.66 -38.29 1.68
N MET A 615 -4.35 -38.44 1.91
CA MET A 615 -3.63 -37.71 2.93
C MET A 615 -2.75 -36.64 2.29
N ILE A 616 -2.43 -35.59 3.04
CA ILE A 616 -1.55 -34.50 2.56
C ILE A 616 -0.16 -35.01 2.19
N GLN A 617 0.36 -36.00 2.91
CA GLN A 617 1.64 -36.63 2.59
C GLN A 617 1.63 -37.34 1.22
N ASP A 618 0.46 -37.71 0.69
CA ASP A 618 0.38 -38.27 -0.67
C ASP A 618 0.54 -37.18 -1.73
N ILE A 619 -0.03 -36.00 -1.48
CA ILE A 619 0.11 -34.84 -2.38
C ILE A 619 1.56 -34.34 -2.36
N GLU A 620 2.16 -34.24 -1.18
CA GLU A 620 3.59 -33.91 -1.03
C GLU A 620 4.45 -34.92 -1.77
N TRP A 621 4.18 -36.22 -1.60
CA TRP A 621 4.91 -37.28 -2.28
C TRP A 621 4.78 -37.18 -3.81
N CYS A 622 3.60 -36.85 -4.34
CA CYS A 622 3.42 -36.62 -5.78
C CYS A 622 4.24 -35.42 -6.29
N LEU A 623 4.33 -34.34 -5.51
CA LEU A 623 5.16 -33.17 -5.84
C LEU A 623 6.66 -33.50 -5.76
N GLU A 624 7.08 -34.20 -4.71
CA GLU A 624 8.47 -34.63 -4.50
C GLU A 624 8.95 -35.58 -5.60
N SER A 625 8.07 -36.47 -6.05
CA SER A 625 8.31 -37.51 -7.07
C SER A 625 8.12 -37.01 -8.51
N ASP A 626 7.93 -35.71 -8.72
CA ASP A 626 7.83 -35.11 -10.07
C ASP A 626 6.62 -35.61 -10.89
N PHE A 627 5.48 -35.90 -10.24
CA PHE A 627 4.28 -36.42 -10.92
C PHE A 627 3.44 -35.34 -11.60
N PHE A 628 3.71 -34.07 -11.32
CA PHE A 628 2.99 -32.93 -11.89
C PHE A 628 3.81 -32.24 -12.97
N ALA A 629 3.17 -31.90 -14.08
CA ALA A 629 3.77 -31.02 -15.08
C ALA A 629 3.80 -29.57 -14.56
N THR A 630 4.86 -28.82 -14.90
CA THR A 630 5.08 -27.43 -14.44
C THR A 630 3.94 -26.50 -14.83
N ASP A 631 3.46 -26.62 -16.07
CA ASP A 631 2.32 -25.89 -16.61
C ASP A 631 1.04 -26.17 -15.82
N THR A 632 0.78 -27.43 -15.48
CA THR A 632 -0.38 -27.82 -14.69
C THR A 632 -0.34 -27.18 -13.31
N LEU A 633 0.83 -27.15 -12.64
CA LEU A 633 0.97 -26.50 -11.33
C LEU A 633 0.74 -24.98 -11.39
N ILE A 634 1.17 -24.34 -12.47
CA ILE A 634 0.95 -22.91 -12.70
C ILE A 634 -0.54 -22.65 -12.94
N ASP A 635 -1.18 -23.46 -13.79
CA ASP A 635 -2.60 -23.32 -14.15
C ASP A 635 -3.54 -23.46 -12.94
N LEU A 636 -3.19 -24.27 -11.94
CA LEU A 636 -3.98 -24.42 -10.71
C LEU A 636 -4.26 -23.11 -9.98
N LEU A 637 -3.34 -22.15 -10.05
CA LEU A 637 -3.47 -20.87 -9.37
C LEU A 637 -4.12 -19.80 -10.27
N CYS A 638 -4.15 -20.04 -11.59
CA CYS A 638 -4.19 -18.97 -12.57
C CYS A 638 -5.25 -19.13 -13.66
N ALA A 639 -5.57 -20.36 -14.05
CA ALA A 639 -6.38 -20.64 -15.23
C ALA A 639 -7.89 -20.64 -14.96
N ASP A 640 -8.30 -20.84 -13.71
CA ASP A 640 -9.72 -20.85 -13.33
C ASP A 640 -10.27 -19.42 -13.30
N GLN A 641 -11.48 -19.17 -13.83
CA GLN A 641 -12.19 -17.88 -13.70
C GLN A 641 -13.00 -17.85 -12.40
N THR A 642 -12.32 -17.97 -11.27
CA THR A 642 -12.94 -17.99 -9.94
C THR A 642 -12.65 -16.69 -9.19
N PRO A 643 -13.49 -16.28 -8.23
CA PRO A 643 -13.18 -15.13 -7.38
C PRO A 643 -11.80 -15.22 -6.70
N SER A 644 -11.36 -16.43 -6.32
CA SER A 644 -10.03 -16.64 -5.75
C SER A 644 -8.89 -16.35 -6.72
N SER A 645 -9.01 -16.71 -8.00
CA SER A 645 -7.95 -16.44 -8.98
C SER A 645 -7.89 -14.96 -9.38
N PHE A 646 -9.05 -14.29 -9.51
CA PHE A 646 -9.08 -12.84 -9.71
C PHE A 646 -8.48 -12.09 -8.52
N THR A 647 -8.74 -12.53 -7.28
CA THR A 647 -8.08 -11.97 -6.08
C THR A 647 -6.57 -12.18 -6.12
N LEU A 648 -6.08 -13.36 -6.53
CA LEU A 648 -4.64 -13.61 -6.68
C LEU A 648 -3.99 -12.75 -7.77
N ARG A 649 -4.69 -12.53 -8.90
CA ARG A 649 -4.23 -11.63 -9.98
C ARG A 649 -4.14 -10.18 -9.48
N ALA A 650 -5.18 -9.69 -8.80
CA ALA A 650 -5.17 -8.36 -8.20
C ALA A 650 -4.07 -8.22 -7.13
N LEU A 651 -3.86 -9.24 -6.29
CA LEU A 651 -2.80 -9.26 -5.29
C LEU A 651 -1.41 -9.17 -5.90
N SER A 652 -1.16 -9.89 -7.00
CA SER A 652 0.10 -9.84 -7.76
C SER A 652 0.40 -8.44 -8.28
N ILE A 653 -0.60 -7.80 -8.91
CA ILE A 653 -0.49 -6.42 -9.41
C ILE A 653 -0.19 -5.46 -8.24
N ALA A 654 -0.95 -5.55 -7.15
CA ALA A 654 -0.75 -4.70 -5.98
C ALA A 654 0.65 -4.92 -5.35
N HIS A 655 1.13 -6.17 -5.27
CA HIS A 655 2.47 -6.46 -4.76
C HIS A 655 3.54 -5.79 -5.62
N LYS A 656 3.39 -5.79 -6.94
CA LYS A 656 4.32 -5.13 -7.86
C LYS A 656 4.41 -3.62 -7.59
N PHE A 657 3.27 -2.96 -7.36
CA PHE A 657 3.24 -1.54 -6.98
C PHE A 657 3.88 -1.28 -5.61
N TYR A 658 3.50 -2.07 -4.60
CA TYR A 658 3.97 -1.88 -3.23
C TYR A 658 5.43 -2.26 -2.99
N ARG A 659 6.06 -3.03 -3.89
CA ARG A 659 7.52 -3.23 -3.87
C ARG A 659 8.31 -1.93 -4.05
N THR A 660 7.73 -0.93 -4.71
CA THR A 660 8.32 0.41 -4.82
C THR A 660 8.08 1.28 -3.58
N LEU A 661 7.25 0.79 -2.64
CA LEU A 661 6.75 1.53 -1.48
C LEU A 661 6.85 0.70 -0.18
N PRO A 662 8.06 0.33 0.30
CA PRO A 662 8.22 -0.58 1.43
C PRO A 662 7.62 -0.08 2.75
N ASP A 663 7.57 1.24 2.95
CA ASP A 663 7.02 1.89 4.14
C ASP A 663 5.53 2.27 4.02
N ALA A 664 4.90 1.93 2.89
CA ALA A 664 3.47 2.15 2.68
C ALA A 664 2.63 1.25 3.59
N ALA A 665 1.48 1.77 4.02
CA ALA A 665 0.68 1.14 5.06
C ALA A 665 -0.79 1.02 4.61
N ILE A 666 -1.32 -0.19 4.69
CA ILE A 666 -2.59 -0.61 4.12
C ILE A 666 -3.67 -0.60 5.19
N SER A 667 -4.82 -0.04 4.86
CA SER A 667 -6.02 -0.08 5.68
C SER A 667 -6.62 -1.48 5.68
N THR A 668 -6.94 -2.04 6.84
CA THR A 668 -7.61 -3.37 6.90
C THR A 668 -9.02 -3.35 6.29
N ARG A 669 -9.62 -2.15 6.10
CA ARG A 669 -10.89 -1.97 5.38
C ARG A 669 -10.85 -2.51 3.95
N SER A 670 -9.67 -2.57 3.33
CA SER A 670 -9.49 -3.20 2.01
C SER A 670 -9.90 -4.68 1.96
N LEU A 671 -10.04 -5.33 3.12
CA LEU A 671 -10.55 -6.70 3.26
C LEU A 671 -12.09 -6.78 3.31
N GLU A 672 -12.82 -5.66 3.23
CA GLU A 672 -14.29 -5.64 3.35
C GLU A 672 -15.03 -5.79 2.02
N SER A 673 -14.29 -5.73 0.90
CA SER A 673 -14.79 -5.88 -0.46
C SER A 673 -13.77 -6.64 -1.31
N PRO A 674 -14.20 -7.28 -2.42
CA PRO A 674 -13.29 -8.04 -3.25
C PRO A 674 -12.24 -7.16 -3.91
N LEU A 675 -10.96 -7.56 -3.83
CA LEU A 675 -9.86 -6.73 -4.35
C LEU A 675 -9.95 -6.54 -5.87
N TYR A 676 -10.40 -7.56 -6.59
CA TYR A 676 -10.60 -7.51 -8.03
C TYR A 676 -11.78 -6.62 -8.45
N ASP A 677 -12.64 -6.21 -7.52
CA ASP A 677 -13.77 -5.33 -7.80
C ASP A 677 -13.39 -3.84 -7.80
N ALA A 678 -12.22 -3.49 -7.26
CA ALA A 678 -11.71 -2.13 -7.25
C ALA A 678 -11.41 -1.64 -8.68
N LYS A 679 -11.59 -0.34 -8.93
CA LYS A 679 -11.51 0.26 -10.27
C LYS A 679 -10.17 0.05 -10.95
N TRP A 680 -9.06 0.22 -10.21
CA TRP A 680 -7.71 -0.06 -10.72
C TRP A 680 -7.51 -1.52 -11.12
N ALA A 681 -8.13 -2.46 -10.40
CA ALA A 681 -8.00 -3.87 -10.67
C ALA A 681 -8.83 -4.25 -11.90
N LYS A 682 -10.08 -3.79 -11.98
CA LYS A 682 -10.96 -3.97 -13.14
C LYS A 682 -10.34 -3.40 -14.41
N SER A 683 -9.81 -2.17 -14.35
CA SER A 683 -9.14 -1.53 -15.49
C SER A 683 -8.01 -2.39 -16.07
N LEU A 684 -7.28 -3.16 -15.25
CA LEU A 684 -6.19 -4.02 -15.70
C LEU A 684 -6.60 -5.47 -15.99
N ILE A 685 -7.69 -5.96 -15.40
CA ILE A 685 -8.16 -7.35 -15.53
C ILE A 685 -9.16 -7.47 -16.68
N ASP A 686 -10.03 -6.48 -16.88
CA ASP A 686 -11.11 -6.45 -17.87
C ASP A 686 -10.68 -5.85 -19.22
N SER A 687 -9.57 -5.10 -19.26
CA SER A 687 -9.02 -4.53 -20.51
C SER A 687 -8.44 -5.55 -21.48
N GLU A 688 -8.55 -6.86 -21.19
CA GLU A 688 -8.10 -7.96 -22.04
C GLU A 688 -9.15 -8.22 -23.14
N PRO A 689 -8.93 -7.78 -24.39
CA PRO A 689 -9.81 -8.16 -25.48
C PRO A 689 -9.51 -9.63 -25.83
N TYR A 690 -10.53 -10.36 -26.29
CA TYR A 690 -10.53 -11.77 -26.73
C TYR A 690 -11.00 -12.81 -25.70
N GLN A 691 -12.32 -12.97 -25.62
CA GLN A 691 -13.01 -14.12 -24.99
C GLN A 691 -12.81 -15.46 -25.72
N ASN A 692 -11.99 -15.56 -26.78
CA ASN A 692 -11.99 -16.72 -27.69
C ASN A 692 -10.63 -17.40 -27.96
N LEU A 693 -9.57 -17.09 -27.22
CA LEU A 693 -8.30 -17.82 -27.33
C LEU A 693 -8.02 -18.67 -26.09
N VAL A 694 -7.54 -19.88 -26.37
CA VAL A 694 -7.24 -21.02 -25.50
C VAL A 694 -6.85 -20.62 -24.06
N LYS A 695 -7.32 -21.40 -23.08
CA LYS A 695 -7.09 -21.36 -21.60
C LYS A 695 -5.67 -21.01 -21.08
N PHE A 696 -4.68 -20.86 -21.95
CA PHE A 696 -3.26 -20.74 -21.62
C PHE A 696 -2.71 -19.30 -21.54
N ASP A 697 -3.45 -18.24 -21.88
CA ASP A 697 -2.84 -16.92 -22.21
C ASP A 697 -3.07 -15.76 -21.21
N ALA A 698 -3.99 -15.87 -20.24
CA ALA A 698 -4.41 -14.71 -19.42
C ALA A 698 -3.38 -14.20 -18.38
N LEU A 699 -2.30 -14.94 -18.14
CA LEU A 699 -1.13 -14.48 -17.37
C LEU A 699 0.13 -14.29 -18.22
N ARG A 700 0.08 -14.65 -19.51
CA ARG A 700 1.24 -14.63 -20.41
C ARG A 700 1.40 -13.30 -21.13
N ARG A 701 0.35 -12.48 -21.18
CA ARG A 701 0.44 -11.13 -21.75
C ARG A 701 1.04 -10.15 -20.73
N PRO A 702 2.02 -9.32 -21.14
CA PRO A 702 2.51 -8.25 -20.29
C PRO A 702 1.34 -7.31 -19.97
N ILE A 703 0.90 -7.30 -18.71
CA ILE A 703 0.00 -6.24 -18.24
C ILE A 703 0.78 -4.93 -18.41
N GLU A 704 0.25 -4.02 -19.21
CA GLU A 704 0.84 -2.70 -19.36
C GLU A 704 0.51 -1.87 -18.12
N TYR A 705 1.43 -1.92 -17.16
CA TYR A 705 1.29 -1.17 -15.93
C TYR A 705 1.49 0.31 -16.21
N ASN A 706 0.59 1.16 -15.70
CA ASN A 706 0.71 2.60 -15.78
C ASN A 706 0.63 3.24 -14.38
N LEU A 707 1.05 4.51 -14.31
CA LEU A 707 1.09 5.29 -13.08
C LEU A 707 -0.31 5.52 -12.48
N SER A 708 -1.31 5.67 -13.34
CA SER A 708 -2.71 5.87 -12.97
C SER A 708 -3.27 4.73 -12.14
N ASN A 709 -3.03 3.48 -12.58
CA ASN A 709 -3.45 2.29 -11.87
C ASN A 709 -2.68 2.08 -10.57
N SER A 710 -1.38 2.42 -10.52
CA SER A 710 -0.62 2.30 -9.28
C SER A 710 -1.08 3.32 -8.23
N LEU A 711 -1.38 4.56 -8.62
CA LEU A 711 -1.93 5.55 -7.70
C LEU A 711 -3.33 5.16 -7.21
N SER A 712 -4.22 4.72 -8.10
CA SER A 712 -5.58 4.28 -7.71
C SER A 712 -5.52 3.03 -6.80
N CYS A 713 -4.57 2.13 -7.00
CA CYS A 713 -4.32 1.02 -6.09
C CYS A 713 -3.91 1.51 -4.69
N VAL A 714 -2.98 2.46 -4.60
CA VAL A 714 -2.53 3.05 -3.33
C VAL A 714 -3.64 3.85 -2.65
N SER A 715 -4.45 4.61 -3.39
CA SER A 715 -5.59 5.34 -2.83
C SER A 715 -6.62 4.39 -2.21
N TYR A 716 -6.89 3.27 -2.88
CA TYR A 716 -7.80 2.24 -2.40
C TYR A 716 -7.24 1.53 -1.17
N LEU A 717 -6.00 1.01 -1.25
CA LEU A 717 -5.42 0.21 -0.18
C LEU A 717 -5.00 1.03 1.05
N GLU A 718 -4.41 2.22 0.89
CA GLU A 718 -4.02 3.05 2.05
C GLU A 718 -5.14 3.94 2.59
N GLY A 719 -5.96 4.49 1.70
CA GLY A 719 -6.98 5.51 2.00
C GLY A 719 -8.39 4.96 2.10
N GLY A 720 -8.67 3.81 1.48
CA GLY A 720 -10.04 3.30 1.31
C GLY A 720 -10.82 4.04 0.21
N PHE A 721 -10.11 4.70 -0.72
CA PHE A 721 -10.69 5.54 -1.76
C PHE A 721 -10.56 4.89 -3.14
N ASP A 722 -11.68 4.42 -3.68
CA ASP A 722 -11.75 3.77 -5.00
C ASP A 722 -11.88 4.81 -6.13
N LEU A 723 -10.73 5.32 -6.59
CA LEU A 723 -10.65 6.35 -7.63
C LEU A 723 -10.57 5.73 -9.02
N GLU A 724 -11.11 6.42 -10.03
CA GLU A 724 -10.87 6.04 -11.42
C GLU A 724 -9.38 6.23 -11.77
N PRO A 725 -8.75 5.28 -12.49
CA PRO A 725 -7.41 5.48 -13.03
C PRO A 725 -7.42 6.55 -14.13
N GLU A 726 -7.28 7.81 -13.76
CA GLU A 726 -7.16 8.94 -14.71
C GLU A 726 -5.70 9.16 -15.13
N SER A 727 -5.46 9.69 -16.33
CA SER A 727 -4.11 9.90 -16.89
C SER A 727 -3.26 10.77 -15.96
N LEU A 728 -2.17 10.19 -15.46
CA LEU A 728 -1.23 10.86 -14.54
C LEU A 728 0.20 10.72 -15.07
N GLU A 729 0.99 11.77 -14.82
CA GLU A 729 2.38 11.86 -15.27
C GLU A 729 3.35 12.17 -14.11
N ARG A 730 4.66 12.17 -14.41
CA ARG A 730 5.75 12.05 -13.42
C ARG A 730 6.41 13.39 -13.13
N LEU A 731 6.81 13.60 -11.86
CA LEU A 731 7.42 14.86 -11.38
C LEU A 731 8.78 14.69 -10.66
N THR A 732 9.33 13.48 -10.54
CA THR A 732 10.37 13.17 -9.54
C THR A 732 11.66 12.54 -10.10
N CYS A 733 12.00 12.78 -11.37
CA CYS A 733 13.23 12.27 -11.97
C CYS A 733 13.81 13.27 -12.96
N ASP A 734 15.06 13.03 -13.34
CA ASP A 734 15.66 13.73 -14.48
C ASP A 734 14.78 13.50 -15.72
N PRO A 735 14.59 14.51 -16.59
CA PRO A 735 13.80 14.34 -17.80
C PRO A 735 14.31 13.18 -18.69
N TRP A 736 15.61 12.90 -18.69
CA TRP A 736 16.18 11.79 -19.46
C TRP A 736 15.92 10.41 -18.85
N ASP A 737 15.77 10.34 -17.52
CA ASP A 737 15.53 9.06 -16.84
C ASP A 737 14.17 8.48 -17.28
N SER A 738 14.14 7.19 -17.58
CA SER A 738 12.90 6.44 -17.86
C SER A 738 12.67 5.37 -16.79
N PRO A 739 12.20 5.74 -15.58
CA PRO A 739 11.90 4.75 -14.55
C PRO A 739 10.72 3.86 -14.96
N HIS A 740 10.42 2.80 -14.22
CA HIS A 740 9.34 1.87 -14.61
C HIS A 740 7.99 2.58 -14.63
N ALA A 741 7.11 2.25 -15.59
CA ALA A 741 5.84 2.96 -15.83
C ALA A 741 4.87 3.00 -14.62
N HIS A 742 5.06 2.16 -13.61
CA HIS A 742 4.25 2.05 -12.40
C HIS A 742 4.97 2.49 -11.12
N GLU A 743 6.23 2.92 -11.22
CA GLU A 743 7.06 3.25 -10.06
C GLU A 743 6.57 4.54 -9.39
N LEU A 744 6.24 4.41 -8.10
CA LEU A 744 5.83 5.50 -7.22
C LEU A 744 6.97 5.83 -6.25
N LYS A 745 7.15 7.12 -5.97
CA LYS A 745 8.04 7.59 -4.91
C LYS A 745 7.22 8.14 -3.75
N ARG A 746 7.62 7.82 -2.52
CA ARG A 746 6.94 8.27 -1.30
C ARG A 746 7.83 9.22 -0.51
N PHE A 747 7.28 10.39 -0.22
CA PHE A 747 7.91 11.38 0.65
C PHE A 747 7.06 11.57 1.92
N THR A 748 7.71 11.83 3.05
CA THR A 748 7.01 12.16 4.30
C THR A 748 6.85 13.67 4.38
N GLY A 749 5.60 14.17 4.40
CA GLY A 749 5.32 15.59 4.45
C GLY A 749 3.86 15.89 4.82
N ASN A 750 3.51 17.17 4.89
CA ASN A 750 2.14 17.65 5.08
C ASN A 750 1.88 18.83 4.13
N VAL A 751 0.73 18.78 3.47
CA VAL A 751 0.22 19.81 2.54
C VAL A 751 -0.91 20.66 3.15
N GLY A 752 -1.15 20.54 4.45
CA GLY A 752 -2.12 21.34 5.20
C GLY A 752 -3.56 20.79 5.19
N ARG A 753 -3.78 19.61 4.59
CA ARG A 753 -5.11 18.99 4.49
C ARG A 753 -5.07 17.51 4.86
N SER A 754 -6.12 17.05 5.53
CA SER A 754 -6.33 15.64 5.86
C SER A 754 -7.05 14.92 4.71
N GLY A 755 -6.76 13.63 4.54
CA GLY A 755 -7.34 12.79 3.48
C GLY A 755 -6.38 12.60 2.30
N LEU A 756 -6.93 12.44 1.10
CA LEU A 756 -6.20 12.32 -0.16
C LEU A 756 -6.28 13.64 -0.93
N THR A 757 -5.13 14.22 -1.24
CA THR A 757 -5.03 15.44 -2.04
C THR A 757 -4.30 15.11 -3.33
N LEU A 758 -4.99 15.30 -4.46
CA LEU A 758 -4.40 15.17 -5.79
C LEU A 758 -4.00 16.57 -6.25
N LEU A 759 -2.73 16.73 -6.65
CA LEU A 759 -2.21 18.01 -7.08
C LEU A 759 -2.48 18.21 -8.57
N ILE A 760 -2.98 19.38 -8.95
CA ILE A 760 -3.22 19.77 -10.34
C ILE A 760 -2.44 21.06 -10.68
N PRO A 761 -1.86 21.19 -11.87
CA PRO A 761 -1.21 22.43 -12.29
C PRO A 761 -2.24 23.55 -12.50
N PRO A 762 -1.82 24.83 -12.43
CA PRO A 762 -2.67 25.96 -12.79
C PRO A 762 -3.03 25.92 -14.28
N LYS A 763 -4.19 26.51 -14.65
CA LYS A 763 -4.67 26.51 -16.04
C LYS A 763 -3.75 27.27 -17.01
N THR A 764 -3.06 28.30 -16.53
CA THR A 764 -2.15 29.14 -17.31
C THR A 764 -0.81 29.20 -16.60
N SER A 765 0.24 28.74 -17.28
CA SER A 765 1.65 28.96 -16.93
C SER A 765 2.02 30.43 -17.17
N MET A 766 3.12 30.88 -16.58
CA MET A 766 3.65 32.22 -16.79
C MET A 766 5.16 32.11 -16.91
N VAL A 767 5.78 32.77 -17.89
CA VAL A 767 7.23 32.83 -18.01
C VAL A 767 7.67 34.28 -17.96
N MET A 768 8.84 34.54 -17.39
CA MET A 768 9.45 35.87 -17.35
C MET A 768 9.51 36.47 -18.75
N GLU A 769 9.02 37.70 -18.88
CA GLU A 769 9.13 38.46 -20.12
C GLU A 769 10.59 38.77 -20.43
N ARG A 770 10.94 38.73 -21.71
CA ARG A 770 12.30 39.00 -22.19
C ARG A 770 12.64 40.47 -21.96
N GLU A 771 13.72 40.76 -21.23
CA GLU A 771 14.22 42.13 -21.17
C GLU A 771 14.78 42.54 -22.55
N GLU A 772 14.28 43.62 -23.16
CA GLU A 772 14.68 44.08 -24.50
C GLU A 772 16.20 44.37 -24.65
N MET A 773 16.91 44.48 -23.52
CA MET A 773 18.34 44.81 -23.46
C MET A 773 19.24 43.60 -23.15
N SER A 774 18.67 42.40 -22.96
CA SER A 774 19.39 41.18 -22.60
C SER A 774 20.35 40.68 -23.69
N TRP A 775 20.15 41.08 -24.95
CA TRP A 775 21.08 40.79 -26.06
C TRP A 775 22.52 41.25 -25.78
N ARG A 776 22.71 42.22 -24.88
CA ARG A 776 24.04 42.73 -24.48
C ARG A 776 24.79 41.81 -23.52
N LEU A 777 24.10 40.85 -22.91
CA LEU A 777 24.64 39.91 -21.92
C LEU A 777 24.84 38.51 -22.48
N MET A 778 24.34 38.23 -23.69
CA MET A 778 24.51 36.94 -24.36
C MET A 778 25.99 36.66 -24.67
N SER A 779 26.47 35.52 -24.21
CA SER A 779 27.81 35.02 -24.50
C SER A 779 27.82 34.32 -25.86
N SER A 780 28.83 34.60 -26.69
CA SER A 780 29.06 33.87 -27.95
C SER A 780 30.14 32.80 -27.76
N SER A 781 30.14 32.11 -26.62
CA SER A 781 31.18 31.15 -26.28
C SER A 781 30.95 29.82 -27.02
N GLU A 782 31.99 29.32 -27.69
CA GLU A 782 31.93 28.00 -28.32
C GLU A 782 31.95 26.89 -27.27
N PHE A 783 31.22 25.81 -27.53
CA PHE A 783 31.15 24.66 -26.64
C PHE A 783 32.50 23.93 -26.58
N ASP A 784 33.09 23.90 -25.38
CA ASP A 784 34.43 23.37 -25.13
C ASP A 784 34.46 21.85 -24.83
N GLY A 785 33.31 21.18 -24.94
CA GLY A 785 33.19 19.74 -24.70
C GLY A 785 33.19 19.32 -23.23
N LYS A 786 33.36 20.26 -22.29
CA LYS A 786 33.43 19.92 -20.85
C LYS A 786 32.05 19.85 -20.21
N SER A 787 31.88 18.90 -19.30
CA SER A 787 30.69 18.79 -18.48
C SER A 787 30.76 19.75 -17.29
N LEU A 788 29.99 20.84 -17.36
CA LEU A 788 29.84 21.84 -16.29
C LEU A 788 28.36 22.10 -16.03
N ASN A 789 28.05 22.64 -14.85
CA ASN A 789 26.70 23.10 -14.49
C ASN A 789 26.70 24.62 -14.35
N ALA A 790 26.27 25.32 -15.40
CA ALA A 790 26.12 26.78 -15.39
C ALA A 790 24.92 27.23 -14.53
N PHE A 791 23.94 26.35 -14.32
CA PHE A 791 22.68 26.60 -13.62
C PHE A 791 22.68 26.10 -12.17
N SER A 792 23.84 26.13 -11.51
CA SER A 792 24.01 25.66 -10.13
C SER A 792 23.18 26.42 -9.09
N LYS A 793 22.68 27.62 -9.43
CA LYS A 793 21.82 28.45 -8.57
C LYS A 793 20.32 28.31 -8.87
N THR A 794 19.97 27.43 -9.81
CA THR A 794 18.59 27.17 -10.20
C THR A 794 17.91 26.30 -9.15
N SER A 795 16.67 26.66 -8.81
CA SER A 795 15.82 25.94 -7.87
C SER A 795 14.37 25.92 -8.37
N MET A 796 13.63 24.89 -7.99
CA MET A 796 12.19 24.78 -8.26
C MET A 796 11.45 24.67 -6.93
N HIS A 797 10.28 25.28 -6.82
CA HIS A 797 9.51 25.31 -5.56
C HIS A 797 8.04 24.98 -5.82
N LEU A 798 7.51 24.00 -5.10
CA LEU A 798 6.09 23.69 -5.09
C LEU A 798 5.34 24.58 -4.10
N SER A 799 4.29 25.26 -4.58
CA SER A 799 3.35 26.02 -3.77
C SER A 799 1.91 25.58 -4.05
N PHE A 800 0.99 25.98 -3.18
CA PHE A 800 -0.44 25.62 -3.29
C PHE A 800 -1.24 26.91 -3.32
N THR A 801 -2.23 26.97 -4.21
CA THR A 801 -3.18 28.08 -4.24
C THR A 801 -4.36 27.79 -3.31
N ASN A 802 -5.31 28.72 -3.22
CA ASN A 802 -6.55 28.50 -2.48
C ASN A 802 -7.60 27.73 -3.30
N TYR A 803 -7.35 27.52 -4.59
CA TYR A 803 -8.27 26.80 -5.48
C TYR A 803 -8.21 25.30 -5.20
N HIS A 804 -9.37 24.73 -4.89
CA HIS A 804 -9.51 23.30 -4.67
C HIS A 804 -10.93 22.85 -4.99
N VAL A 805 -11.07 21.60 -5.44
CA VAL A 805 -12.34 21.00 -5.81
C VAL A 805 -12.51 19.69 -5.04
N PRO A 806 -13.54 19.54 -4.19
CA PRO A 806 -13.84 18.26 -3.57
C PRO A 806 -14.31 17.24 -4.61
N LEU A 807 -13.75 16.04 -4.58
CA LEU A 807 -14.22 14.92 -5.39
C LEU A 807 -15.29 14.14 -4.60
N ILE A 808 -16.50 14.07 -5.13
CA ILE A 808 -17.62 13.36 -4.51
C ILE A 808 -17.40 11.86 -4.71
N GLN A 809 -17.32 11.12 -3.60
CA GLN A 809 -17.05 9.67 -3.63
C GLN A 809 -18.30 8.79 -3.52
N SER A 810 -19.44 9.35 -3.09
CA SER A 810 -20.71 8.65 -2.94
C SER A 810 -21.87 9.62 -2.71
N ASP A 811 -23.05 9.30 -3.24
CA ASP A 811 -24.27 10.12 -3.11
C ASP A 811 -24.82 10.19 -1.66
N ASP A 812 -24.33 9.33 -0.75
CA ASP A 812 -24.90 9.14 0.61
C ASP A 812 -24.19 9.90 1.75
N VAL A 813 -23.09 10.62 1.49
CA VAL A 813 -22.28 11.25 2.56
C VAL A 813 -22.54 12.76 2.66
N GLN A 814 -23.28 13.16 3.71
CA GLN A 814 -23.58 14.58 4.04
C GLN A 814 -22.56 15.24 4.98
N GLU A 815 -21.38 14.64 5.16
CA GLU A 815 -20.33 15.19 6.04
C GLU A 815 -19.85 16.56 5.55
N GLN A 816 -19.59 17.50 6.48
CA GLN A 816 -19.13 18.87 6.14
C GLN A 816 -17.71 18.91 5.58
N SER A 817 -16.95 17.83 5.72
CA SER A 817 -15.55 17.75 5.34
C SER A 817 -15.37 16.62 4.33
N SER A 818 -15.12 16.97 3.06
CA SER A 818 -14.66 15.97 2.09
C SER A 818 -13.29 15.43 2.52
N GLN A 819 -12.96 14.21 2.10
CA GLN A 819 -11.66 13.59 2.34
C GLN A 819 -10.82 13.43 1.07
N VAL A 820 -11.37 13.76 -0.09
CA VAL A 820 -10.66 13.71 -1.37
C VAL A 820 -10.86 15.00 -2.15
N PHE A 821 -9.76 15.60 -2.60
CA PHE A 821 -9.76 16.89 -3.28
C PHE A 821 -8.71 16.94 -4.38
N LEU A 822 -9.04 17.70 -5.44
CA LEU A 822 -8.05 18.31 -6.31
C LEU A 822 -7.58 19.62 -5.66
N LEU A 823 -6.27 19.84 -5.58
CA LEU A 823 -5.66 21.06 -5.07
C LEU A 823 -4.75 21.63 -6.16
N GLU A 824 -4.99 22.88 -6.54
CA GLU A 824 -4.12 23.55 -7.49
C GLU A 824 -2.76 23.86 -6.85
N SER A 825 -1.71 23.44 -7.55
CA SER A 825 -0.32 23.56 -7.14
C SER A 825 0.50 24.20 -8.23
N VAL A 826 1.31 25.18 -7.86
CA VAL A 826 2.18 25.92 -8.78
C VAL A 826 3.61 25.46 -8.55
N VAL A 827 4.29 25.10 -9.63
CA VAL A 827 5.74 24.82 -9.65
C VAL A 827 6.45 26.04 -10.23
N SER A 828 7.19 26.75 -9.39
CA SER A 828 7.89 27.97 -9.78
C SER A 828 9.40 27.74 -9.89
N VAL A 829 10.00 28.22 -10.97
CA VAL A 829 11.45 28.19 -11.22
C VAL A 829 12.07 29.50 -10.77
N TYR A 830 13.17 29.40 -10.03
CA TYR A 830 13.98 30.55 -9.60
C TYR A 830 15.45 30.31 -9.90
N ASP A 831 16.18 31.37 -10.26
CA ASP A 831 17.63 31.36 -10.37
C ASP A 831 18.25 32.49 -9.55
N ALA A 832 19.16 32.12 -8.64
CA ALA A 832 19.77 33.06 -7.69
C ALA A 832 18.74 33.94 -6.93
N GLY A 833 17.54 33.40 -6.69
CA GLY A 833 16.43 34.08 -6.02
C GLY A 833 15.52 34.93 -6.92
N HIS A 834 15.83 35.06 -8.22
CA HIS A 834 14.98 35.74 -9.20
C HIS A 834 13.98 34.75 -9.80
N TRP A 835 12.72 35.15 -9.91
CA TRP A 835 11.66 34.32 -10.51
C TRP A 835 11.87 34.24 -12.03
N ILE A 836 11.79 33.03 -12.58
CA ILE A 836 11.97 32.76 -14.02
C ILE A 836 10.64 32.37 -14.68
N GLY A 837 9.79 31.62 -13.97
CA GLY A 837 8.51 31.19 -14.52
C GLY A 837 7.78 30.18 -13.65
N ASP A 838 6.47 30.10 -13.83
CA ASP A 838 5.57 29.09 -13.31
C ASP A 838 5.24 28.09 -14.43
N VAL A 839 5.53 26.82 -14.22
CA VAL A 839 5.54 25.79 -15.28
C VAL A 839 4.53 24.67 -15.03
N ASP A 840 3.88 24.20 -16.10
CA ASP A 840 3.16 22.92 -16.09
C ASP A 840 4.11 21.81 -16.52
N VAL A 841 4.83 21.25 -15.54
CA VAL A 841 5.84 20.21 -15.78
C VAL A 841 5.27 19.02 -16.57
N LEU A 842 4.03 18.61 -16.29
CA LEU A 842 3.43 17.43 -16.92
C LEU A 842 3.17 17.69 -18.40
N LYS A 843 2.49 18.80 -18.70
CA LYS A 843 2.26 19.26 -20.08
C LYS A 843 3.57 19.46 -20.84
N CYS A 844 4.61 19.97 -20.18
CA CYS A 844 5.91 20.15 -20.81
C CYS A 844 6.55 18.82 -21.20
N LEU A 845 6.58 17.82 -20.32
CA LEU A 845 7.27 16.55 -20.56
C LEU A 845 6.64 15.71 -21.69
N THR A 846 5.34 15.90 -21.97
CA THR A 846 4.66 15.28 -23.13
C THR A 846 4.75 16.09 -24.43
N SER A 847 5.42 17.23 -24.40
CA SER A 847 5.49 18.12 -25.54
C SER A 847 6.26 17.51 -26.72
N PRO A 848 5.75 17.65 -27.96
CA PRO A 848 6.47 17.20 -29.17
C PRO A 848 7.74 18.01 -29.46
N PHE A 849 8.01 19.08 -28.68
CA PHE A 849 9.25 19.86 -28.79
C PHE A 849 10.46 19.19 -28.11
N ILE A 850 10.23 18.11 -27.34
CA ILE A 850 11.28 17.38 -26.65
C ILE A 850 11.61 16.10 -27.43
N ILE A 851 12.90 15.82 -27.58
CA ILE A 851 13.42 14.60 -28.18
C ILE A 851 14.38 13.94 -27.19
N TYR A 852 14.13 12.69 -26.84
CA TYR A 852 15.03 11.91 -25.98
C TYR A 852 16.03 11.14 -26.83
N MET A 853 17.32 11.30 -26.51
CA MET A 853 18.40 10.69 -27.25
C MET A 853 18.93 9.44 -26.55
N SER A 854 19.14 8.36 -27.31
CA SER A 854 19.83 7.16 -26.83
C SER A 854 21.33 7.43 -26.65
N ASP A 855 21.90 6.93 -25.56
CA ASP A 855 23.32 7.07 -25.28
C ASP A 855 24.10 5.95 -25.99
N SER A 856 25.01 6.33 -26.89
CA SER A 856 26.02 5.42 -27.44
C SER A 856 27.19 5.43 -26.46
N GLY A 857 27.32 4.39 -25.63
CA GLY A 857 28.37 4.30 -24.61
C GLY A 857 29.78 4.63 -25.12
N CYS A 858 30.67 5.04 -24.21
CA CYS A 858 32.03 5.46 -24.55
C CYS A 858 32.91 4.27 -24.95
N HIS A 859 33.62 4.38 -26.09
CA HIS A 859 34.45 3.28 -26.64
C HIS A 859 35.97 3.48 -26.50
N GLY A 860 36.48 4.50 -25.79
CA GLY A 860 37.94 4.63 -25.62
C GLY A 860 38.46 5.91 -24.99
N SER A 861 39.75 6.18 -25.23
CA SER A 861 40.47 7.36 -24.76
C SER A 861 40.32 8.53 -25.74
N HIS A 862 39.86 9.65 -25.21
CA HIS A 862 39.37 10.82 -25.91
C HIS A 862 40.35 12.02 -25.79
N ILE A 863 40.44 12.86 -26.82
CA ILE A 863 41.30 14.06 -26.84
C ILE A 863 40.40 15.29 -26.87
N ASN A 864 40.49 16.15 -25.84
CA ASN A 864 39.72 17.40 -25.74
C ASN A 864 39.68 18.17 -27.07
N HIS A 865 38.54 18.12 -27.75
CA HIS A 865 38.25 18.89 -28.95
C HIS A 865 37.28 20.03 -28.62
N SER A 866 37.54 21.23 -29.17
CA SER A 866 36.55 22.32 -29.21
C SER A 866 35.59 22.10 -30.38
N PHE A 867 34.29 22.27 -30.16
CA PHE A 867 33.26 22.08 -31.18
C PHE A 867 32.94 23.41 -31.88
N ALA A 868 33.72 23.73 -32.93
CA ALA A 868 33.54 24.96 -33.69
C ALA A 868 32.13 25.07 -34.29
N GLY A 869 31.48 26.22 -34.11
CA GLY A 869 30.11 26.48 -34.60
C GLY A 869 28.97 25.98 -33.71
N VAL A 870 29.26 25.40 -32.55
CA VAL A 870 28.27 25.04 -31.52
C VAL A 870 28.41 25.98 -30.32
N LEU A 871 27.34 26.68 -29.95
CA LEU A 871 27.37 27.64 -28.84
C LEU A 871 27.02 27.01 -27.49
N SER A 872 27.64 27.50 -26.43
CA SER A 872 27.30 27.15 -25.04
C SER A 872 26.25 28.13 -24.51
N LEU A 873 25.12 27.61 -24.02
CA LEU A 873 24.10 28.41 -23.32
C LEU A 873 24.28 28.21 -21.81
N GLU A 874 24.62 29.30 -21.13
CA GLU A 874 25.01 29.31 -19.71
C GLU A 874 24.13 30.25 -18.86
N THR A 875 23.23 31.01 -19.49
CA THR A 875 22.30 31.94 -18.83
C THR A 875 20.84 31.69 -19.19
N TRP A 876 19.92 32.17 -18.35
CA TRP A 876 18.48 32.03 -18.61
C TRP A 876 17.98 32.87 -19.80
N ASP A 877 18.58 34.03 -20.06
CA ASP A 877 18.27 34.85 -21.24
C ASP A 877 18.59 34.09 -22.54
N GLU A 878 19.74 33.42 -22.59
CA GLU A 878 20.16 32.56 -23.72
C GLU A 878 19.26 31.32 -23.89
N VAL A 879 18.68 30.79 -22.81
CA VAL A 879 17.74 29.66 -22.87
C VAL A 879 16.36 30.12 -23.38
N LEU A 880 15.89 31.30 -22.93
CA LEU A 880 14.61 31.89 -23.34
C LEU A 880 14.64 32.38 -24.79
N ASP A 881 15.77 32.87 -25.26
CA ASP A 881 15.99 33.34 -26.64
C ASP A 881 17.29 32.80 -27.24
N PRO A 882 17.36 31.50 -27.59
CA PRO A 882 18.58 30.91 -28.09
C PRO A 882 18.88 31.39 -29.52
N PRO A 883 20.17 31.56 -29.86
CA PRO A 883 20.58 31.99 -31.18
C PRO A 883 20.20 30.96 -32.26
N ILE A 884 20.12 31.41 -33.52
CA ILE A 884 19.84 30.57 -34.68
C ILE A 884 21.12 29.81 -35.08
N SER A 885 21.55 28.89 -34.22
CA SER A 885 22.70 28.00 -34.40
C SER A 885 22.51 26.72 -33.59
N ASP A 886 23.41 25.75 -33.75
CA ASP A 886 23.45 24.59 -32.86
C ASP A 886 23.98 25.03 -31.48
N CYS A 887 23.26 24.67 -30.43
CA CYS A 887 23.52 25.12 -29.06
C CYS A 887 23.50 23.97 -28.06
N VAL A 888 24.32 24.06 -27.01
CA VAL A 888 24.35 23.12 -25.88
C VAL A 888 24.11 23.88 -24.58
N VAL A 889 23.09 23.47 -23.83
CA VAL A 889 22.83 23.97 -22.47
C VAL A 889 23.57 23.08 -21.47
N ARG A 890 24.31 23.70 -20.55
CA ARG A 890 25.21 23.01 -19.61
C ARG A 890 24.62 22.97 -18.19
N ALA A 891 23.95 21.88 -17.85
CA ALA A 891 23.30 21.65 -16.55
C ALA A 891 23.70 20.29 -15.94
N GLN A 892 24.92 19.83 -16.24
CA GLN A 892 25.44 18.52 -15.84
C GLN A 892 25.23 18.24 -14.35
N GLY A 893 24.68 17.07 -14.05
CA GLY A 893 24.60 16.57 -12.66
C GLY A 893 23.57 17.27 -11.79
N SER A 894 22.78 18.21 -12.33
CA SER A 894 21.61 18.78 -11.65
C SER A 894 20.33 18.44 -12.40
N TRP A 895 19.70 17.32 -12.00
CA TRP A 895 18.43 16.89 -12.60
C TRP A 895 17.34 17.96 -12.48
N LEU A 896 17.37 18.76 -11.40
CA LEU A 896 16.41 19.84 -11.15
C LEU A 896 16.62 21.00 -12.12
N ALA A 897 17.87 21.41 -12.38
CA ALA A 897 18.16 22.45 -13.35
C ALA A 897 17.78 22.01 -14.77
N ARG A 898 18.07 20.74 -15.11
CA ARG A 898 17.68 20.16 -16.40
C ARG A 898 16.16 20.15 -16.59
N LEU A 899 15.40 19.77 -15.56
CA LEU A 899 13.94 19.83 -15.57
C LEU A 899 13.42 21.27 -15.72
N ALA A 900 13.99 22.21 -14.96
CA ALA A 900 13.62 23.63 -15.03
C ALA A 900 13.86 24.23 -16.42
N ILE A 901 15.04 23.99 -17.01
CA ILE A 901 15.41 24.50 -18.33
C ILE A 901 14.45 23.95 -19.40
N LEU A 902 14.21 22.64 -19.37
CA LEU A 902 13.33 21.98 -20.33
C LEU A 902 11.89 22.50 -20.25
N THR A 903 11.36 22.67 -19.04
CA THR A 903 9.97 23.13 -18.84
C THR A 903 9.80 24.59 -19.28
N ILE A 904 10.69 25.48 -18.84
CA ILE A 904 10.68 26.90 -19.26
C ILE A 904 10.84 27.05 -20.77
N PHE A 905 11.73 26.27 -21.39
CA PHE A 905 11.94 26.29 -22.85
C PHE A 905 10.68 25.93 -23.64
N VAL A 906 9.90 24.96 -23.14
CA VAL A 906 8.63 24.57 -23.76
C VAL A 906 7.56 25.64 -23.53
N GLU A 907 7.41 26.15 -22.31
CA GLU A 907 6.39 27.15 -21.97
C GLU A 907 6.59 28.45 -22.75
N ALA A 908 7.83 28.96 -22.81
CA ALA A 908 8.17 30.17 -23.55
C ALA A 908 7.85 30.11 -25.06
N ARG A 909 7.60 28.90 -25.60
CA ARG A 909 7.34 28.66 -27.04
C ARG A 909 5.94 28.15 -27.33
N GLY A 910 5.25 27.58 -26.33
CA GLY A 910 3.84 27.23 -26.42
C GLY A 910 2.98 28.45 -26.69
N GLU A 911 3.26 29.58 -26.03
CA GLU A 911 2.52 30.85 -26.17
C GLU A 911 2.75 31.52 -27.54
N ALA A 912 3.95 31.42 -28.11
CA ALA A 912 4.29 32.06 -29.38
C ALA A 912 3.52 31.52 -30.59
N ARG A 913 2.86 30.34 -30.48
CA ARG A 913 2.19 29.67 -31.60
C ARG A 913 0.67 29.80 -31.64
N GLU A 914 -0.01 30.02 -30.52
CA GLU A 914 -1.46 30.34 -30.57
C GLU A 914 -1.71 31.63 -31.38
N ALA A 915 -0.71 32.51 -31.48
CA ALA A 915 -0.77 33.72 -32.31
C ALA A 915 -0.42 33.51 -33.80
N HIS A 916 0.39 32.51 -34.19
CA HIS A 916 1.05 32.51 -35.52
C HIS A 916 1.02 31.21 -36.35
N GLY A 917 0.49 30.08 -35.85
CA GLY A 917 0.12 28.94 -36.72
C GLY A 917 1.24 28.23 -37.52
N GLU A 918 2.53 28.48 -37.24
CA GLU A 918 3.64 27.85 -37.96
C GLU A 918 4.06 26.52 -37.35
N LEU A 919 4.23 25.45 -38.16
CA LEU A 919 4.65 24.11 -37.71
C LEU A 919 6.19 23.93 -37.57
N GLY A 920 7.02 24.88 -38.01
CA GLY A 920 8.49 24.82 -37.87
C GLY A 920 9.00 25.55 -36.62
N GLY A 921 9.64 24.87 -35.67
CA GLY A 921 10.14 25.49 -34.44
C GLY A 921 11.30 24.69 -33.86
N THR A 922 12.27 25.37 -33.25
CA THR A 922 13.47 24.79 -32.63
C THR A 922 13.07 23.77 -31.54
N ARG A 923 13.62 22.56 -31.61
CA ARG A 923 13.36 21.47 -30.65
C ARG A 923 14.52 21.33 -29.66
N MET A 924 14.25 20.77 -28.49
CA MET A 924 15.27 20.43 -27.49
C MET A 924 15.53 18.93 -27.49
N ALA A 925 16.79 18.53 -27.67
CA ALA A 925 17.24 17.16 -27.52
C ALA A 925 17.83 16.96 -26.12
N VAL A 926 17.33 15.97 -25.37
CA VAL A 926 17.81 15.65 -24.02
C VAL A 926 18.73 14.45 -24.08
N ARG A 927 19.94 14.58 -23.53
CA ARG A 927 20.95 13.50 -23.46
C ARG A 927 21.16 12.97 -22.04
N SER A 928 21.91 11.89 -21.88
CA SER A 928 22.23 11.36 -20.55
C SER A 928 23.35 12.19 -19.91
N ASN A 929 23.40 12.24 -18.57
CA ASN A 929 24.55 12.81 -17.85
C ASN A 929 25.88 12.09 -18.15
N ASN A 930 25.84 10.87 -18.71
CA ASN A 930 27.02 10.05 -19.00
C ASN A 930 27.44 10.10 -20.47
N THR A 931 26.78 10.93 -21.28
CA THR A 931 27.08 11.03 -22.70
C THR A 931 28.52 11.47 -22.94
N CYS A 932 29.22 10.72 -23.79
CA CYS A 932 30.51 11.12 -24.31
C CYS A 932 30.33 12.00 -25.57
N TRP A 933 30.69 13.28 -25.48
CA TRP A 933 30.56 14.23 -26.58
C TRP A 933 31.43 13.90 -27.80
N GLU A 934 32.56 13.21 -27.61
CA GLU A 934 33.42 12.78 -28.72
C GLU A 934 32.86 11.58 -29.48
N CYS A 935 32.18 10.64 -28.80
CA CYS A 935 31.51 9.52 -29.46
C CYS A 935 30.18 9.92 -30.11
N ALA A 936 29.40 10.75 -29.41
CA ALA A 936 28.04 11.06 -29.83
C ALA A 936 27.96 12.29 -30.75
N GLY A 937 28.98 13.17 -30.73
CA GLY A 937 29.01 14.46 -31.43
C GLY A 937 27.91 15.44 -30.98
N PRO A 938 28.08 16.76 -31.13
CA PRO A 938 26.98 17.71 -31.04
C PRO A 938 26.19 17.80 -32.36
N SER A 939 26.79 17.41 -33.49
CA SER A 939 26.14 17.30 -34.80
C SER A 939 25.65 15.87 -35.04
N LEU A 940 24.35 15.66 -35.26
CA LEU A 940 23.81 14.36 -35.63
C LEU A 940 22.98 14.38 -36.92
N ASN A 941 23.18 13.34 -37.73
CA ASN A 941 22.25 12.87 -38.76
C ASN A 941 21.09 12.16 -38.04
N LEU A 942 19.87 12.69 -38.15
CA LEU A 942 18.62 12.10 -37.64
C LEU A 942 18.13 10.91 -38.49
N SER A 943 19.03 10.07 -39.03
CA SER A 943 18.64 9.02 -39.99
C SER A 943 18.28 7.66 -39.38
N ASP A 944 18.56 7.39 -38.11
CA ASP A 944 18.21 6.09 -37.51
C ASP A 944 17.73 6.23 -36.07
N SER A 945 16.41 6.36 -35.89
CA SER A 945 15.78 5.94 -34.63
C SER A 945 14.92 4.72 -34.95
N GLN A 946 15.46 3.53 -34.64
CA GLN A 946 14.65 2.33 -34.60
C GLN A 946 13.67 2.43 -33.43
N SER A 947 12.41 2.23 -33.76
CA SER A 947 11.33 1.93 -32.83
C SER A 947 11.72 0.77 -31.91
N GLN A 948 11.92 1.02 -30.63
CA GLN A 948 11.65 -0.02 -29.62
C GLN A 948 10.19 0.15 -29.19
N GLY A 949 9.41 -0.89 -29.46
CA GLY A 949 7.96 -0.91 -29.37
C GLY A 949 7.43 -0.92 -27.94
N GLY A 950 6.24 -0.34 -27.81
CA GLY A 950 5.38 -0.37 -26.64
C GLY A 950 4.38 0.79 -26.68
N GLY A 951 3.27 0.59 -27.40
CA GLY A 951 2.01 1.33 -27.22
C GLY A 951 1.97 2.81 -27.64
N ASP A 952 1.28 3.10 -28.74
CA ASP A 952 0.72 4.40 -29.14
C ASP A 952 1.61 5.65 -28.95
N ARG A 953 2.55 5.85 -29.88
CA ARG A 953 3.08 7.19 -30.17
C ARG A 953 2.98 7.48 -31.66
N LEU A 954 2.19 8.51 -31.95
CA LEU A 954 1.92 9.07 -33.28
C LEU A 954 3.20 9.14 -34.14
N LEU A 955 3.09 8.66 -35.37
CA LEU A 955 4.07 8.80 -36.44
C LEU A 955 4.44 10.29 -36.63
N THR A 956 5.58 10.71 -36.08
CA THR A 956 6.08 12.06 -36.28
C THR A 956 6.70 12.16 -37.68
N VAL A 957 6.00 12.83 -38.59
CA VAL A 957 6.53 13.27 -39.89
C VAL A 957 7.78 14.12 -39.67
N LEU A 958 8.90 13.74 -40.29
CA LEU A 958 10.16 14.47 -40.29
C LEU A 958 10.02 15.78 -41.07
N VAL A 959 10.08 16.91 -40.37
CA VAL A 959 10.32 18.23 -40.96
C VAL A 959 11.71 18.69 -40.51
N PRO A 960 12.60 19.15 -41.41
CA PRO A 960 13.95 19.57 -41.04
C PRO A 960 13.91 20.83 -40.17
N SER A 961 14.44 20.77 -38.94
CA SER A 961 14.60 21.93 -38.06
C SER A 961 15.86 22.72 -38.42
N THR A 962 15.76 24.05 -38.49
CA THR A 962 16.83 24.98 -38.88
C THR A 962 17.83 25.36 -37.77
N SER A 963 17.54 25.06 -36.50
CA SER A 963 18.45 25.23 -35.36
C SER A 963 18.16 24.18 -34.27
N ARG A 964 19.18 23.78 -33.47
CA ARG A 964 19.11 22.65 -32.54
C ARG A 964 19.61 23.06 -31.15
N VAL A 965 18.87 22.72 -30.11
CA VAL A 965 19.28 22.94 -28.70
C VAL A 965 19.42 21.59 -28.03
N ILE A 966 20.59 21.30 -27.46
CA ILE A 966 20.86 20.06 -26.73
C ILE A 966 20.94 20.40 -25.24
N LEU A 967 20.14 19.73 -24.41
CA LEU A 967 20.22 19.82 -22.96
C LEU A 967 21.09 18.68 -22.43
N PHE A 968 22.16 19.07 -21.73
CA PHE A 968 23.13 18.18 -21.15
C PHE A 968 23.28 18.42 -19.65
#